data_AF-A0A378KXG5-F1
#
_entry.id   AF-A0A378KXG5-F1
#
_cell.length_a   1.000
_cell.length_b   1.000
_cell.length_c   1.000
_cell.angle_alpha   90.00
_cell.angle_beta   90.00
_cell.angle_gamma   90.00
#
_symmetry.space_group_name_H-M   'P 1'
#
loop_
_entity.id
_entity.type
_entity.pdbx_description
1 polymer ?
#
loop_
_entity_poly.entity_id
_entity_poly.type
_entity_poly.pdbx_seq_one_letter_code
_entity_poly.pdbx_strand_id
1 'polypeptide(L)'
;MPIRQLNETDKMQVLEIDRTVFGASDGGWTSDDFDHFFNPGSCFIFYEEEKPDEIIGYIFSGQSNHGTYISNIAVKNGYEGRGIGRELMKVVMLKEAGRSENKTFSTTLQVRADNERAKNFYERLGYKVTSSNGTWLQMQATALPALFLEAQKPAPSDKEKQRQAVIIRNIDAMESSDLKSALEGLERNDKAPLEFNELITLANSSSELNFMQLERALHLFKMEHVRNYIYKSIQEKTGNHVIYHLNGIDDSGRRNEKNVTYIIEKLKQIPSDSHFDMLYVGGGHGDPALGSSNLSSSQLQAITRALTENKTHFSSVILGSCFSTAYSALYNPLLDRNGVMISNSLECGGDNNFRQSIEWMNGRRDEFFSQDDFMASERGVREARSAIKRMLEAEIPLEVLRPDADPLFDEYNGIIANIQAQKDGVSIEQIKIFLNDYPFLNKHIKTIIDQKVNQRTNRQEAEAEVLNTLKTRVLQPYPTSLAVAADGTLTLINFSQFDEMPPNATFDYMKNYGSVIQTVRRAAAFKVKEVTEGFDGVSAKKQFNVYFASATSKKAEAQEQTQNDLTVPAQDDLKAPAQDDLKAPAQDDLKAPAQDDLKAPAQDDLKAPAQDDLKAPAQDDLKAPAQDDLKASNMQANDKQHINPQNEGDLKSSQHQNRIKVSMDKINEALDSLASRIGQVNQHQFPEAVEKAQKLLLALNTARQTYSEKIQDMDCNFEQIGRQFKQSCKAAIDAAKPVLARDLNWGEYLGNLMKSLANAVISLVSFGQVNTFFTPTKSKSETAVEQAETHILNDSKTNLP
;
A
#
# COMPACT_ATOMS: atom_id res chain seq x y z
N MET A 1 14.44 0.14 -10.89
CA MET A 1 15.17 -0.93 -10.17
C MET A 1 14.16 -2.03 -9.85
N PRO A 2 14.37 -3.26 -10.34
CA PRO A 2 13.37 -4.33 -10.27
C PRO A 2 13.48 -5.10 -8.96
N ILE A 3 13.37 -4.38 -7.83
CA ILE A 3 13.35 -4.96 -6.49
C ILE A 3 12.02 -4.62 -5.83
N ARG A 4 11.36 -5.61 -5.25
CA ARG A 4 10.18 -5.43 -4.39
C ARG A 4 10.27 -6.31 -3.16
N GLN A 5 9.38 -6.08 -2.18
CA GLN A 5 9.19 -7.01 -1.08
C GLN A 5 8.73 -8.37 -1.60
N LEU A 6 9.19 -9.41 -0.92
CA LEU A 6 8.75 -10.79 -1.14
C LEU A 6 7.36 -10.98 -0.51
N ASN A 7 6.45 -11.58 -1.26
CA ASN A 7 5.09 -11.92 -0.82
C ASN A 7 4.94 -13.45 -0.70
N GLU A 8 3.93 -13.92 0.04
CA GLU A 8 3.66 -15.37 0.19
C GLU A 8 3.38 -16.06 -1.15
N THR A 9 2.78 -15.35 -2.11
CA THR A 9 2.51 -15.83 -3.48
C THR A 9 3.78 -16.15 -4.27
N ASP A 10 4.93 -15.58 -3.91
CA ASP A 10 6.21 -15.79 -4.58
C ASP A 10 6.90 -17.10 -4.15
N LYS A 11 6.41 -17.75 -3.08
CA LYS A 11 7.01 -18.90 -2.41
C LYS A 11 7.45 -20.01 -3.37
N MET A 12 6.60 -20.36 -4.33
CA MET A 12 6.90 -21.44 -5.28
C MET A 12 8.09 -21.11 -6.20
N GLN A 13 8.19 -19.88 -6.71
CA GLN A 13 9.32 -19.46 -7.55
C GLN A 13 10.61 -19.33 -6.74
N VAL A 14 10.53 -18.84 -5.50
CA VAL A 14 11.69 -18.77 -4.60
C VAL A 14 12.24 -20.16 -4.30
N LEU A 15 11.37 -21.13 -3.94
CA LEU A 15 11.77 -22.51 -3.68
C LEU A 15 12.30 -23.23 -4.93
N GLU A 16 11.81 -22.88 -6.12
CA GLU A 16 12.38 -23.35 -7.38
C GLU A 16 13.81 -22.83 -7.59
N ILE A 17 14.02 -21.51 -7.46
CA ILE A 17 15.37 -20.91 -7.55
C ILE A 17 16.29 -21.52 -6.50
N ASP A 18 15.86 -21.59 -5.25
CA ASP A 18 16.65 -22.16 -4.14
C ASP A 18 17.09 -23.60 -4.45
N ARG A 19 16.16 -24.46 -4.87
CA ARG A 19 16.47 -25.84 -5.28
C ARG A 19 17.48 -25.90 -6.42
N THR A 20 17.44 -24.97 -7.38
CA THR A 20 18.42 -24.94 -8.48
C THR A 20 19.80 -24.39 -8.08
N VAL A 21 19.88 -23.58 -7.02
CA VAL A 21 21.12 -22.91 -6.58
C VAL A 21 21.81 -23.69 -5.45
N PHE A 22 21.05 -24.14 -4.45
CA PHE A 22 21.55 -24.80 -3.23
C PHE A 22 21.20 -26.29 -3.14
N GLY A 23 20.24 -26.79 -3.91
CA GLY A 23 19.77 -28.18 -3.85
C GLY A 23 20.87 -29.25 -3.95
N ALA A 24 21.94 -28.98 -4.71
CA ALA A 24 23.09 -29.88 -4.83
C ALA A 24 24.15 -29.72 -3.70
N SER A 25 24.05 -28.67 -2.88
CA SER A 25 25.04 -28.29 -1.86
C SER A 25 24.60 -28.67 -0.44
N ASP A 26 23.34 -28.40 -0.08
CA ASP A 26 22.77 -28.62 1.26
C ASP A 26 21.34 -29.19 1.24
N GLY A 27 20.78 -29.47 0.06
CA GLY A 27 19.42 -29.95 -0.14
C GLY A 27 18.44 -28.86 -0.56
N GLY A 28 18.80 -27.59 -0.39
CA GLY A 28 17.93 -26.44 -0.62
C GLY A 28 16.80 -26.32 0.42
N TRP A 29 16.16 -25.17 0.42
CA TRP A 29 15.05 -24.86 1.33
C TRP A 29 13.79 -25.65 1.03
N THR A 30 13.13 -26.06 2.11
CA THR A 30 11.78 -26.62 2.10
C THR A 30 10.73 -25.52 2.24
N SER A 31 9.45 -25.90 2.09
CA SER A 31 8.31 -25.02 2.43
C SER A 31 8.40 -24.49 3.86
N ASP A 32 8.81 -25.34 4.80
CA ASP A 32 8.90 -25.01 6.22
C ASP A 32 10.04 -24.04 6.50
N ASP A 33 11.17 -24.15 5.80
CA ASP A 33 12.29 -23.21 5.89
C ASP A 33 11.89 -21.82 5.39
N PHE A 34 11.17 -21.76 4.25
CA PHE A 34 10.58 -20.52 3.77
C PHE A 34 9.66 -19.93 4.83
N ASP A 35 8.69 -20.68 5.35
CA ASP A 35 7.72 -20.16 6.33
C ASP A 35 8.36 -19.76 7.67
N HIS A 36 9.47 -20.39 8.05
CA HIS A 36 10.24 -20.05 9.26
C HIS A 36 10.99 -18.73 9.12
N PHE A 37 11.61 -18.48 7.95
CA PHE A 37 12.42 -17.28 7.71
C PHE A 37 11.66 -16.14 7.01
N PHE A 38 10.48 -16.39 6.47
CA PHE A 38 9.69 -15.40 5.74
C PHE A 38 9.21 -14.28 6.66
N ASN A 39 9.45 -13.05 6.22
CA ASN A 39 8.94 -11.85 6.85
C ASN A 39 8.74 -10.78 5.76
N PRO A 40 7.49 -10.34 5.47
CA PRO A 40 7.21 -9.33 4.45
C PRO A 40 8.00 -8.03 4.63
N GLY A 41 8.34 -7.70 5.89
CA GLY A 41 9.09 -6.51 6.24
C GLY A 41 10.59 -6.59 5.95
N SER A 42 11.18 -7.77 5.75
CA SER A 42 12.65 -7.93 5.67
C SER A 42 13.14 -8.94 4.62
N CYS A 43 12.26 -9.43 3.76
CA CYS A 43 12.60 -10.28 2.62
C CYS A 43 12.27 -9.54 1.31
N PHE A 44 13.15 -9.67 0.31
CA PHE A 44 13.04 -8.95 -0.97
C PHE A 44 13.36 -9.87 -2.14
N ILE A 45 12.75 -9.60 -3.29
CA ILE A 45 13.06 -10.26 -4.56
C ILE A 45 13.69 -9.29 -5.56
N PHE A 46 14.40 -9.84 -6.54
CA PHE A 46 14.79 -9.17 -7.76
C PHE A 46 14.08 -9.88 -8.93
N TYR A 47 13.35 -9.12 -9.75
CA TYR A 47 12.59 -9.63 -10.89
C TYR A 47 13.19 -9.16 -12.23
N GLU A 48 12.71 -9.70 -13.34
CA GLU A 48 13.11 -9.27 -14.69
C GLU A 48 12.29 -8.05 -15.14
N GLU A 49 12.92 -6.97 -15.63
CA GLU A 49 12.21 -5.70 -15.91
C GLU A 49 11.16 -5.84 -17.02
N GLU A 50 11.42 -6.66 -18.04
CA GLU A 50 10.48 -6.96 -19.13
C GLU A 50 9.43 -8.01 -18.76
N LYS A 51 9.58 -8.69 -17.60
CA LYS A 51 8.66 -9.73 -17.10
C LYS A 51 8.55 -9.67 -15.57
N PRO A 52 7.74 -8.75 -15.00
CA PRO A 52 7.70 -8.52 -13.55
C PRO A 52 7.30 -9.73 -12.68
N ASP A 53 6.65 -10.73 -13.29
CA ASP A 53 6.29 -12.00 -12.64
C ASP A 53 7.45 -13.01 -12.59
N GLU A 54 8.54 -12.82 -13.34
CA GLU A 54 9.70 -13.73 -13.35
C GLU A 54 10.73 -13.31 -12.29
N ILE A 55 10.84 -14.10 -11.23
CA ILE A 55 11.85 -13.89 -10.18
C ILE A 55 13.21 -14.42 -10.66
N ILE A 56 14.25 -13.61 -10.47
CA ILE A 56 15.65 -13.93 -10.86
C ILE A 56 16.64 -13.81 -9.69
N GLY A 57 16.19 -13.38 -8.50
CA GLY A 57 16.96 -13.48 -7.25
C GLY A 57 16.12 -13.12 -6.03
N TYR A 58 16.60 -13.45 -4.84
CA TYR A 58 15.94 -13.10 -3.57
C TYR A 58 16.94 -12.97 -2.41
N ILE A 59 16.51 -12.30 -1.34
CA ILE A 59 17.20 -12.23 -0.05
C ILE A 59 16.19 -12.34 1.10
N PHE A 60 16.52 -13.17 2.08
CA PHE A 60 15.82 -13.28 3.36
C PHE A 60 16.69 -12.68 4.46
N SER A 61 16.08 -11.84 5.28
CA SER A 61 16.75 -11.32 6.47
C SER A 61 15.76 -11.16 7.63
N GLY A 62 16.28 -11.19 8.85
CA GLY A 62 15.50 -11.12 10.08
C GLY A 62 16.19 -10.32 11.17
N GLN A 63 15.44 -9.96 12.22
CA GLN A 63 16.01 -9.29 13.39
C GLN A 63 16.71 -10.29 14.32
N SER A 64 17.88 -9.90 14.82
CA SER A 64 18.60 -10.61 15.88
C SER A 64 18.98 -9.65 17.01
N ASN A 65 19.45 -10.20 18.13
CA ASN A 65 19.99 -9.40 19.24
C ASN A 65 21.24 -8.59 18.86
N HIS A 66 21.86 -8.87 17.70
CA HIS A 66 23.11 -8.29 17.24
C HIS A 66 22.96 -7.60 15.86
N GLY A 67 21.78 -7.05 15.55
CA GLY A 67 21.48 -6.40 14.28
C GLY A 67 20.70 -7.31 13.32
N THR A 68 20.83 -7.11 12.01
CA THR A 68 20.16 -7.95 11.01
C THR A 68 20.95 -9.25 10.75
N TYR A 69 20.25 -10.38 10.76
CA TYR A 69 20.77 -11.65 10.27
C TYR A 69 20.23 -11.91 8.86
N ILE A 70 21.09 -12.23 7.90
CA ILE A 70 20.71 -12.65 6.55
C ILE A 70 20.68 -14.18 6.57
N SER A 71 19.49 -14.75 6.47
CA SER A 71 19.28 -16.20 6.52
C SER A 71 19.54 -16.87 5.17
N ASN A 72 19.27 -16.18 4.05
CA ASN A 72 19.49 -16.71 2.71
C ASN A 72 19.58 -15.60 1.65
N ILE A 73 20.31 -15.84 0.56
CA ILE A 73 20.37 -14.99 -0.63
C ILE A 73 20.76 -15.83 -1.85
N ALA A 74 19.96 -15.77 -2.92
CA ALA A 74 20.26 -16.43 -4.19
C ALA A 74 20.06 -15.53 -5.40
N VAL A 75 20.69 -15.94 -6.50
CA VAL A 75 20.48 -15.42 -7.85
C VAL A 75 20.30 -16.63 -8.77
N LYS A 76 19.28 -16.60 -9.62
CA LYS A 76 18.94 -17.66 -10.57
C LYS A 76 20.13 -17.97 -11.48
N ASN A 77 20.39 -19.26 -11.71
CA ASN A 77 21.49 -19.70 -12.59
C ASN A 77 21.38 -19.07 -13.99
N GLY A 78 22.46 -18.50 -14.49
CA GLY A 78 22.53 -17.74 -15.75
C GLY A 78 22.34 -16.22 -15.59
N TYR A 79 21.98 -15.75 -14.39
CA TYR A 79 21.78 -14.33 -14.08
C TYR A 79 22.85 -13.75 -13.15
N GLU A 80 23.77 -14.56 -12.63
CA GLU A 80 24.80 -14.06 -11.73
C GLU A 80 25.84 -13.18 -12.45
N GLY A 81 26.66 -12.45 -11.68
CA GLY A 81 27.63 -11.50 -12.23
C GLY A 81 27.03 -10.17 -12.71
N ARG A 82 25.71 -10.10 -12.93
CA ARG A 82 24.98 -8.88 -13.35
C ARG A 82 24.74 -7.85 -12.22
N GLY A 83 25.25 -8.09 -11.02
CA GLY A 83 25.07 -7.19 -9.86
C GLY A 83 23.83 -7.43 -9.00
N ILE A 84 22.92 -8.33 -9.39
CA ILE A 84 21.65 -8.65 -8.69
C ILE A 84 21.85 -8.84 -7.17
N GLY A 85 22.74 -9.76 -6.77
CA GLY A 85 23.02 -10.02 -5.35
C GLY A 85 23.56 -8.80 -4.59
N ARG A 86 24.29 -7.90 -5.26
CA ARG A 86 24.79 -6.65 -4.65
C ARG A 86 23.63 -5.70 -4.34
N GLU A 87 22.67 -5.53 -5.25
CA GLU A 87 21.52 -4.67 -5.01
C GLU A 87 20.56 -5.25 -3.95
N LEU A 88 20.40 -6.58 -3.90
CA LEU A 88 19.67 -7.25 -2.81
C LEU A 88 20.34 -7.03 -1.43
N MET A 89 21.66 -7.22 -1.34
CA MET A 89 22.43 -6.93 -0.11
C MET A 89 22.33 -5.45 0.30
N LYS A 90 22.41 -4.53 -0.67
CA LYS A 90 22.32 -3.08 -0.47
C LYS A 90 21.00 -2.68 0.20
N VAL A 91 19.86 -3.22 -0.24
CA VAL A 91 18.55 -2.93 0.37
C VAL A 91 18.51 -3.35 1.85
N VAL A 92 19.00 -4.55 2.17
CA VAL A 92 19.03 -5.05 3.56
C VAL A 92 20.02 -4.25 4.43
N MET A 93 21.21 -3.93 3.93
CA MET A 93 22.21 -3.17 4.69
C MET A 93 21.80 -1.70 4.88
N LEU A 94 21.20 -1.05 3.88
CA LEU A 94 20.61 0.30 4.06
C LEU A 94 19.48 0.29 5.10
N LYS A 95 18.66 -0.77 5.15
CA LYS A 95 17.60 -0.95 6.16
C LYS A 95 18.12 -1.29 7.56
N GLU A 96 19.35 -1.77 7.71
CA GLU A 96 20.06 -1.81 9.00
C GLU A 96 20.54 -0.41 9.39
N ALA A 97 21.19 0.31 8.48
CA ALA A 97 21.75 1.64 8.72
C ALA A 97 20.68 2.70 9.08
N GLY A 98 19.46 2.58 8.54
CA GLY A 98 18.34 3.49 8.83
C GLY A 98 17.62 3.26 10.17
N ARG A 99 18.18 2.47 11.10
CA ARG A 99 17.57 2.24 12.43
C ARG A 99 18.08 3.23 13.48
N SER A 100 17.25 3.48 14.49
CA SER A 100 17.43 4.41 15.61
C SER A 100 18.89 4.71 15.99
N GLU A 101 19.19 6.01 16.15
CA GLU A 101 20.50 6.62 16.43
C GLU A 101 21.32 5.97 17.56
N ASN A 102 20.68 5.19 18.45
CA ASN A 102 21.32 4.50 19.57
C ASN A 102 21.70 3.02 19.29
N LYS A 103 21.57 2.51 18.05
CA LYS A 103 22.01 1.15 17.68
C LYS A 103 23.20 1.17 16.73
N THR A 104 24.26 0.47 17.10
CA THR A 104 25.43 0.24 16.22
C THR A 104 25.02 -0.65 15.04
N PHE A 105 25.36 -0.22 13.81
CA PHE A 105 25.16 -1.01 12.60
C PHE A 105 25.79 -2.40 12.74
N SER A 106 25.02 -3.45 12.47
CA SER A 106 25.55 -4.80 12.38
C SER A 106 24.71 -5.66 11.45
N THR A 107 25.36 -6.29 10.48
CA THR A 107 24.75 -7.32 9.63
C THR A 107 25.58 -8.58 9.68
N THR A 108 24.91 -9.74 9.81
CA THR A 108 25.54 -11.05 10.02
C THR A 108 24.97 -12.08 9.07
N LEU A 109 25.77 -13.07 8.68
CA LEU A 109 25.38 -14.18 7.81
C LEU A 109 26.24 -15.42 8.07
N GLN A 110 25.84 -16.54 7.49
CA GLN A 110 26.67 -17.74 7.39
C GLN A 110 26.95 -18.06 5.92
N VAL A 111 28.15 -18.57 5.63
CA VAL A 111 28.56 -19.01 4.30
C VAL A 111 29.36 -20.31 4.43
N ARG A 112 29.21 -21.25 3.50
CA ARG A 112 30.01 -22.48 3.52
C ARG A 112 31.48 -22.17 3.30
N ALA A 113 32.36 -22.91 3.98
CA ALA A 113 33.80 -22.74 3.88
C ALA A 113 34.36 -23.03 2.47
N ASP A 114 33.68 -23.88 1.69
CA ASP A 114 34.02 -24.24 0.30
C ASP A 114 33.51 -23.23 -0.75
N ASN A 115 32.60 -22.32 -0.40
CA ASN A 115 32.00 -21.38 -1.34
C ASN A 115 32.86 -20.11 -1.54
N GLU A 116 34.00 -20.27 -2.22
CA GLU A 116 34.92 -19.16 -2.54
C GLU A 116 34.23 -17.98 -3.22
N ARG A 117 33.25 -18.24 -4.10
CA ARG A 117 32.52 -17.20 -4.83
C ARG A 117 31.73 -16.29 -3.89
N ALA A 118 31.01 -16.89 -2.93
CA ALA A 118 30.23 -16.14 -1.94
C ALA A 118 31.12 -15.45 -0.91
N LYS A 119 32.20 -16.09 -0.43
CA LYS A 119 33.18 -15.46 0.48
C LYS A 119 33.78 -14.19 -0.14
N ASN A 120 34.32 -14.28 -1.36
CA ASN A 120 34.85 -13.13 -2.09
C ASN A 120 33.79 -12.03 -2.34
N PHE A 121 32.52 -12.40 -2.53
CA PHE A 121 31.42 -11.45 -2.66
C PHE A 121 31.16 -10.69 -1.36
N TYR A 122 31.06 -11.39 -0.21
CA TYR A 122 30.82 -10.76 1.08
C TYR A 122 32.02 -9.93 1.59
N GLU A 123 33.25 -10.37 1.35
CA GLU A 123 34.46 -9.61 1.72
C GLU A 123 34.55 -8.27 0.97
N ARG A 124 34.15 -8.23 -0.31
CA ARG A 124 34.00 -6.98 -1.08
C ARG A 124 32.89 -6.06 -0.52
N LEU A 125 31.92 -6.62 0.18
CA LEU A 125 30.90 -5.90 0.96
C LEU A 125 31.32 -5.69 2.42
N GLY A 126 32.63 -5.72 2.73
CA GLY A 126 33.16 -5.37 4.05
C GLY A 126 32.89 -6.37 5.17
N TYR A 127 32.32 -7.54 4.86
CA TYR A 127 32.15 -8.60 5.84
C TYR A 127 33.51 -9.24 6.20
N LYS A 128 33.66 -9.62 7.46
CA LYS A 128 34.82 -10.35 7.98
C LYS A 128 34.35 -11.63 8.65
N VAL A 129 35.15 -12.70 8.54
CA VAL A 129 34.91 -13.95 9.29
C VAL A 129 35.07 -13.69 10.78
N THR A 130 34.07 -14.06 11.58
CA THR A 130 34.07 -13.92 13.04
C THR A 130 34.16 -15.25 13.78
N SER A 131 33.67 -16.34 13.18
CA SER A 131 33.81 -17.70 13.68
C SER A 131 33.78 -18.74 12.55
N SER A 132 34.22 -19.96 12.84
CA SER A 132 34.16 -21.10 11.93
C SER A 132 33.86 -22.37 12.71
N ASN A 133 33.06 -23.27 12.13
CA ASN A 133 32.86 -24.64 12.62
C ASN A 133 33.44 -25.70 11.65
N GLY A 134 34.35 -25.29 10.76
CA GLY A 134 34.93 -26.12 9.71
C GLY A 134 34.10 -26.18 8.42
N THR A 135 32.78 -26.41 8.53
CA THR A 135 31.89 -26.47 7.35
C THR A 135 31.33 -25.10 6.97
N TRP A 136 31.01 -24.29 7.97
CA TRP A 136 30.43 -22.95 7.83
C TRP A 136 31.34 -21.91 8.48
N LEU A 137 31.38 -20.73 7.86
CA LEU A 137 31.99 -19.51 8.36
C LEU A 137 30.87 -18.55 8.73
N GLN A 138 30.90 -18.02 9.95
CA GLN A 138 30.06 -16.89 10.31
C GLN A 138 30.79 -15.61 9.91
N MET A 139 30.08 -14.70 9.24
CA MET A 139 30.63 -13.42 8.81
C MET A 139 29.78 -12.26 9.34
N GLN A 140 30.45 -11.13 9.62
CA GLN A 140 29.82 -9.90 10.11
C GLN A 140 30.38 -8.68 9.38
N ALA A 141 29.51 -7.74 9.02
CA ALA A 141 29.87 -6.36 8.69
C ALA A 141 29.38 -5.42 9.79
N THR A 142 30.30 -4.64 10.37
CA THR A 142 30.04 -3.67 11.46
C THR A 142 30.02 -2.21 10.97
N ALA A 143 30.04 -2.01 9.65
CA ALA A 143 29.89 -0.72 8.99
C ALA A 143 29.23 -0.91 7.62
N LEU A 144 28.53 0.12 7.14
CA LEU A 144 28.01 0.14 5.78
C LEU A 144 29.18 0.29 4.78
N PRO A 145 29.31 -0.56 3.75
CA PRO A 145 30.41 -0.50 2.78
C PRO A 145 30.50 0.83 2.04
N ALA A 146 31.71 1.27 1.70
CA ALA A 146 31.93 2.51 0.93
C ALA A 146 31.13 2.55 -0.39
N LEU A 147 30.98 1.41 -1.08
CA LEU A 147 30.18 1.31 -2.31
C LEU A 147 28.65 1.43 -2.07
N PHE A 148 28.18 1.23 -0.84
CA PHE A 148 26.81 1.52 -0.41
C PHE A 148 26.68 2.90 0.24
N LEU A 149 27.79 3.46 0.71
CA LEU A 149 27.94 4.90 1.00
C LEU A 149 28.08 5.75 -0.26
N GLU A 150 28.24 5.18 -1.46
CA GLU A 150 27.96 5.90 -2.72
C GLU A 150 26.46 5.92 -3.05
N ALA A 151 25.68 5.01 -2.47
CA ALA A 151 24.22 5.08 -2.39
C ALA A 151 23.70 5.77 -1.12
N GLN A 152 24.62 6.27 -0.28
CA GLN A 152 24.41 7.31 0.73
C GLN A 152 25.39 8.47 0.54
N LYS A 153 25.87 8.70 -0.69
CA LYS A 153 26.31 10.03 -1.05
C LYS A 153 25.04 10.89 -0.91
N PRO A 154 25.10 12.06 -0.27
CA PRO A 154 24.08 13.07 -0.51
C PRO A 154 23.91 13.21 -2.03
N ALA A 155 22.70 13.53 -2.49
CA ALA A 155 22.50 13.90 -3.89
C ALA A 155 23.64 14.86 -4.33
N PRO A 156 24.19 14.70 -5.55
CA PRO A 156 25.40 15.39 -5.98
C PRO A 156 25.35 16.87 -5.59
N SER A 157 26.33 17.26 -4.75
CA SER A 157 26.28 18.36 -3.79
C SER A 157 25.43 19.56 -4.19
N ASP A 158 24.20 19.67 -3.67
CA ASP A 158 23.28 20.83 -3.55
C ASP A 158 23.28 21.92 -4.65
N LYS A 159 23.74 21.62 -5.87
CA LYS A 159 23.92 22.60 -6.95
C LYS A 159 23.53 22.12 -8.34
N GLU A 160 23.37 20.82 -8.57
CA GLU A 160 23.28 20.28 -9.95
C GLU A 160 22.00 19.48 -10.29
N LYS A 161 21.04 19.33 -9.35
CA LYS A 161 19.63 19.01 -9.66
C LYS A 161 18.65 19.70 -8.70
N GLN A 162 18.71 21.03 -8.63
CA GLN A 162 17.80 21.82 -7.80
C GLN A 162 16.39 21.86 -8.43
N ARG A 163 15.56 20.83 -8.22
CA ARG A 163 14.20 20.72 -8.79
C ARG A 163 13.38 21.96 -8.48
N GLN A 164 13.03 22.72 -9.52
CA GLN A 164 12.33 23.99 -9.40
C GLN A 164 10.82 23.79 -9.57
N ALA A 165 10.02 24.18 -8.59
CA ALA A 165 8.56 24.06 -8.62
C ALA A 165 7.82 25.30 -8.12
N VAL A 166 6.67 25.56 -8.76
CA VAL A 166 5.61 26.44 -8.27
C VAL A 166 4.41 25.57 -7.92
N ILE A 167 3.92 25.64 -6.70
CA ILE A 167 2.81 24.82 -6.21
C ILE A 167 1.71 25.74 -5.69
N ILE A 168 0.51 25.68 -6.27
CA ILE A 168 -0.67 26.43 -5.84
C ILE A 168 -1.69 25.42 -5.33
N ARG A 169 -1.87 25.37 -4.00
CA ARG A 169 -2.70 24.35 -3.34
C ARG A 169 -3.78 24.99 -2.46
N ASN A 170 -5.04 24.61 -2.68
CA ASN A 170 -6.15 24.97 -1.80
C ASN A 170 -6.09 24.18 -0.48
N ILE A 171 -6.35 24.84 0.66
CA ILE A 171 -6.31 24.23 2.00
C ILE A 171 -7.65 23.56 2.38
N ASP A 172 -8.78 24.06 1.88
CA ASP A 172 -10.12 23.66 2.35
C ASP A 172 -10.47 22.18 2.03
N ALA A 173 -9.71 21.52 1.16
CA ALA A 173 -9.80 20.08 0.90
C ALA A 173 -8.48 19.32 1.22
N MET A 174 -7.74 19.71 2.26
CA MET A 174 -6.58 18.95 2.74
C MET A 174 -6.98 17.87 3.76
N GLU A 175 -6.63 16.63 3.46
CA GLU A 175 -6.70 15.52 4.42
C GLU A 175 -5.46 15.49 5.35
N SER A 176 -5.44 14.59 6.34
CA SER A 176 -4.27 14.45 7.25
C SER A 176 -2.98 14.05 6.52
N SER A 177 -3.09 13.36 5.38
CA SER A 177 -1.98 12.97 4.49
C SER A 177 -1.44 14.15 3.69
N ASP A 178 -2.33 14.95 3.09
CA ASP A 178 -1.99 16.22 2.42
C ASP A 178 -1.32 17.18 3.41
N LEU A 179 -1.87 17.34 4.62
CA LEU A 179 -1.32 18.22 5.65
C LEU A 179 0.12 17.82 6.06
N LYS A 180 0.37 16.52 6.24
CA LYS A 180 1.71 16.02 6.57
C LYS A 180 2.70 16.25 5.43
N SER A 181 2.28 16.01 4.19
CA SER A 181 3.08 16.32 3.00
C SER A 181 3.38 17.82 2.91
N ALA A 182 2.38 18.67 3.12
CA ALA A 182 2.46 20.11 3.00
C ALA A 182 3.41 20.79 4.01
N LEU A 183 3.65 20.15 5.15
CA LEU A 183 4.47 20.64 6.26
C LEU A 183 5.82 19.91 6.36
N GLU A 184 6.14 19.01 5.43
CA GLU A 184 7.35 18.20 5.50
C GLU A 184 8.63 19.04 5.31
N GLY A 185 9.67 18.74 6.11
CA GLY A 185 10.90 19.54 6.14
C GLY A 185 10.75 20.91 6.82
N LEU A 186 9.58 21.20 7.39
CA LEU A 186 9.36 22.34 8.28
C LEU A 186 9.43 21.90 9.74
N GLU A 187 10.18 22.66 10.52
CA GLU A 187 10.45 22.36 11.92
C GLU A 187 10.06 23.55 12.79
N ARG A 188 9.89 23.28 14.09
CA ARG A 188 9.64 24.33 15.07
C ARG A 188 10.83 25.29 15.16
N ASN A 189 10.55 26.57 15.36
CA ASN A 189 11.55 27.62 15.43
C ASN A 189 11.08 28.72 16.38
N ASP A 190 11.94 29.14 17.31
CA ASP A 190 11.62 30.16 18.33
C ASP A 190 11.29 31.54 17.72
N LYS A 191 11.69 31.78 16.47
CA LYS A 191 11.37 33.00 15.69
C LYS A 191 10.12 32.85 14.81
N ALA A 192 9.49 31.67 14.78
CA ALA A 192 8.26 31.44 14.03
C ALA A 192 7.02 31.89 14.82
N PRO A 193 5.87 32.13 14.15
CA PRO A 193 4.59 32.33 14.82
C PRO A 193 4.27 31.19 15.80
N LEU A 194 3.62 31.51 16.92
CA LEU A 194 3.18 30.53 17.90
C LEU A 194 2.23 29.50 17.26
N GLU A 195 1.35 29.96 16.37
CA GLU A 195 0.38 29.16 15.65
C GLU A 195 1.03 28.22 14.63
N PHE A 196 2.18 28.61 14.05
CA PHE A 196 2.98 27.71 13.22
C PHE A 196 3.65 26.63 14.06
N ASN A 197 4.22 26.99 15.22
CA ASN A 197 4.82 26.01 16.13
C ASN A 197 3.77 25.02 16.69
N GLU A 198 2.54 25.47 16.95
CA GLU A 198 1.40 24.61 17.28
C GLU A 198 1.03 23.69 16.10
N LEU A 199 0.94 24.22 14.88
CA LEU A 199 0.64 23.46 13.67
C LEU A 199 1.65 22.33 13.41
N ILE A 200 2.95 22.60 13.50
CA ILE A 200 4.00 21.57 13.37
C ILE A 200 3.91 20.55 14.51
N THR A 201 3.59 20.98 15.74
CA THR A 201 3.40 20.06 16.88
C THR A 201 2.23 19.11 16.67
N LEU A 202 1.11 19.60 16.12
CA LEU A 202 -0.04 18.77 15.76
C LEU A 202 0.34 17.79 14.65
N ALA A 203 0.90 18.28 13.54
CA ALA A 203 1.27 17.47 12.37
C ALA A 203 2.25 16.33 12.71
N ASN A 204 3.16 16.55 13.66
CA ASN A 204 4.16 15.58 14.11
C ASN A 204 3.67 14.62 15.22
N SER A 205 2.40 14.69 15.63
CA SER A 205 1.83 13.69 16.55
C SER A 205 1.65 12.32 15.84
N SER A 206 1.57 11.26 16.66
CA SER A 206 1.57 9.85 16.21
C SER A 206 0.45 9.51 15.20
N SER A 207 0.58 8.36 14.53
CA SER A 207 -0.17 7.97 13.33
C SER A 207 -1.66 8.36 13.29
N GLU A 208 -2.01 9.11 12.24
CA GLU A 208 -3.29 9.78 11.93
C GLU A 208 -3.84 10.80 12.95
N LEU A 209 -4.14 12.01 12.46
CA LEU A 209 -4.82 13.03 13.24
C LEU A 209 -6.30 12.68 13.39
N ASN A 210 -6.83 12.74 14.60
CA ASN A 210 -8.28 12.67 14.79
C ASN A 210 -8.96 13.95 14.26
N PHE A 211 -10.28 13.88 14.03
CA PHE A 211 -11.07 14.98 13.46
C PHE A 211 -10.83 16.34 14.15
N MET A 212 -10.80 16.39 15.48
CA MET A 212 -10.58 17.64 16.24
C MET A 212 -9.16 18.18 16.07
N GLN A 213 -8.16 17.31 15.98
CA GLN A 213 -6.77 17.70 15.71
C GLN A 213 -6.59 18.20 14.28
N LEU A 214 -7.22 17.54 13.30
CA LEU A 214 -7.20 17.96 11.90
C LEU A 214 -7.88 19.32 11.72
N GLU A 215 -9.08 19.51 12.27
CA GLU A 215 -9.79 20.81 12.25
C GLU A 215 -8.95 21.92 12.90
N ARG A 216 -8.31 21.66 14.05
CA ARG A 216 -7.41 22.64 14.68
C ARG A 216 -6.19 22.95 13.81
N ALA A 217 -5.56 21.92 13.22
CA ALA A 217 -4.40 22.11 12.35
C ALA A 217 -4.76 22.88 11.08
N LEU A 218 -5.88 22.54 10.40
CA LEU A 218 -6.38 23.27 9.26
C LEU A 218 -6.74 24.72 9.63
N HIS A 219 -7.36 24.96 10.78
CA HIS A 219 -7.64 26.32 11.26
C HIS A 219 -6.36 27.17 11.42
N LEU A 220 -5.31 26.61 12.02
CA LEU A 220 -3.99 27.26 12.14
C LEU A 220 -3.35 27.50 10.76
N PHE A 221 -3.43 26.53 9.86
CA PHE A 221 -2.89 26.64 8.50
C PHE A 221 -3.65 27.67 7.65
N LYS A 222 -4.95 27.87 7.90
CA LYS A 222 -5.77 28.93 7.29
C LYS A 222 -5.46 30.34 7.81
N MET A 223 -4.54 30.51 8.77
CA MET A 223 -4.07 31.84 9.20
C MET A 223 -3.04 32.41 8.21
N GLU A 224 -3.22 33.68 7.82
CA GLU A 224 -2.45 34.32 6.75
C GLU A 224 -0.95 34.48 7.10
N HIS A 225 -0.63 34.79 8.36
CA HIS A 225 0.74 34.92 8.84
C HIS A 225 1.46 33.57 8.91
N VAL A 226 0.75 32.49 9.25
CA VAL A 226 1.28 31.12 9.21
C VAL A 226 1.62 30.71 7.77
N ARG A 227 0.72 30.95 6.81
CA ARG A 227 1.02 30.68 5.38
C ARG A 227 2.16 31.54 4.84
N ASN A 228 2.22 32.81 5.24
CA ASN A 228 3.33 33.69 4.86
C ASN A 228 4.67 33.19 5.40
N TYR A 229 4.71 32.68 6.64
CA TYR A 229 5.89 32.07 7.23
C TYR A 229 6.29 30.77 6.51
N ILE A 230 5.32 29.90 6.20
CA ILE A 230 5.54 28.64 5.45
C ILE A 230 6.09 28.93 4.05
N TYR A 231 5.42 29.78 3.27
CA TYR A 231 5.86 30.19 1.93
C TYR A 231 7.30 30.71 1.96
N LYS A 232 7.60 31.63 2.89
CA LYS A 232 8.93 32.21 3.04
C LYS A 232 9.98 31.15 3.42
N SER A 233 9.65 30.26 4.37
CA SER A 233 10.55 29.20 4.83
C SER A 233 10.89 28.20 3.72
N ILE A 234 9.94 27.85 2.86
CA ILE A 234 10.18 26.97 1.71
C ILE A 234 11.02 27.69 0.65
N GLN A 235 10.67 28.94 0.32
CA GLN A 235 11.36 29.73 -0.70
C GLN A 235 12.81 30.03 -0.31
N GLU A 236 13.08 30.40 0.95
CA GLU A 236 14.45 30.63 1.46
C GLU A 236 15.29 29.34 1.52
N LYS A 237 14.67 28.18 1.78
CA LYS A 237 15.37 26.88 1.83
C LYS A 237 15.65 26.26 0.45
N THR A 238 14.77 26.47 -0.53
CA THR A 238 14.73 25.65 -1.76
C THR A 238 14.67 26.42 -3.07
N GLY A 239 14.33 27.72 -3.03
CA GLY A 239 13.93 28.50 -4.21
C GLY A 239 12.49 28.28 -4.67
N ASN A 240 11.81 27.23 -4.20
CA ASN A 240 10.48 26.85 -4.67
C ASN A 240 9.36 27.74 -4.11
N HIS A 241 8.35 27.99 -4.93
CA HIS A 241 7.22 28.86 -4.59
C HIS A 241 5.98 28.02 -4.25
N VAL A 242 5.83 27.66 -2.98
CA VAL A 242 4.69 26.86 -2.48
C VAL A 242 3.63 27.76 -1.83
N ILE A 243 2.55 27.99 -2.56
CA ILE A 243 1.47 28.93 -2.26
C ILE A 243 0.23 28.16 -1.81
N TYR A 244 0.01 28.14 -0.50
CA TYR A 244 -1.24 27.65 0.08
C TYR A 244 -2.29 28.76 0.09
N HIS A 245 -3.48 28.48 -0.45
CA HIS A 245 -4.54 29.47 -0.59
C HIS A 245 -5.89 29.00 -0.03
N LEU A 246 -6.79 29.96 0.13
CA LEU A 246 -8.19 29.76 0.54
C LEU A 246 -9.11 29.91 -0.67
N ASN A 247 -10.38 29.52 -0.51
CA ASN A 247 -11.41 29.60 -1.54
C ASN A 247 -11.55 31.01 -2.17
N GLY A 248 -11.30 31.12 -3.47
CA GLY A 248 -11.53 32.32 -4.28
C GLY A 248 -12.98 32.47 -4.77
N ILE A 249 -13.79 31.41 -4.68
CA ILE A 249 -15.25 31.42 -4.80
C ILE A 249 -15.91 30.79 -3.57
N ASP A 250 -17.04 31.33 -3.12
CA ASP A 250 -17.88 30.69 -2.10
C ASP A 250 -18.84 29.65 -2.72
N ASP A 251 -19.56 28.91 -1.88
CA ASP A 251 -20.51 27.85 -2.30
C ASP A 251 -21.69 28.38 -3.15
N SER A 252 -21.88 29.70 -3.20
CA SER A 252 -22.85 30.38 -4.06
C SER A 252 -22.25 30.96 -5.34
N GLY A 253 -20.98 30.66 -5.62
CA GLY A 253 -20.23 31.14 -6.79
C GLY A 253 -19.79 32.62 -6.71
N ARG A 254 -19.93 33.28 -5.55
CA ARG A 254 -19.48 34.67 -5.39
C ARG A 254 -17.97 34.71 -5.21
N ARG A 255 -17.31 35.59 -5.95
CA ARG A 255 -15.85 35.75 -5.95
C ARG A 255 -15.35 36.47 -4.69
N ASN A 256 -14.36 35.87 -4.04
CA ASN A 256 -13.54 36.46 -3.00
C ASN A 256 -12.20 36.92 -3.60
N GLU A 257 -12.15 38.19 -4.03
CA GLU A 257 -10.96 38.74 -4.70
C GLU A 257 -9.75 38.90 -3.76
N LYS A 258 -9.92 38.87 -2.42
CA LYS A 258 -8.78 38.87 -1.49
C LYS A 258 -7.94 37.59 -1.66
N ASN A 259 -8.60 36.44 -1.80
CA ASN A 259 -7.91 35.15 -1.81
C ASN A 259 -7.15 34.89 -3.12
N VAL A 260 -7.63 35.39 -4.27
CA VAL A 260 -6.81 35.38 -5.51
C VAL A 260 -5.69 36.42 -5.47
N THR A 261 -5.92 37.59 -4.84
CA THR A 261 -4.88 38.62 -4.69
C THR A 261 -3.68 38.08 -3.92
N TYR A 262 -3.91 37.31 -2.85
CA TYR A 262 -2.86 36.61 -2.10
C TYR A 262 -1.96 35.74 -3.01
N ILE A 263 -2.56 34.97 -3.93
CA ILE A 263 -1.82 34.12 -4.87
C ILE A 263 -0.97 34.99 -5.80
N ILE A 264 -1.59 36.00 -6.42
CA ILE A 264 -0.93 36.92 -7.35
C ILE A 264 0.23 37.68 -6.69
N GLU A 265 0.09 38.08 -5.42
CA GLU A 265 1.16 38.72 -4.64
C GLU A 265 2.35 37.80 -4.36
N LYS A 266 2.16 36.48 -4.30
CA LYS A 266 3.27 35.53 -4.23
C LYS A 266 3.91 35.30 -5.60
N LEU A 267 3.10 35.15 -6.64
CA LEU A 267 3.60 34.96 -8.01
C LEU A 267 4.41 36.17 -8.51
N LYS A 268 4.06 37.40 -8.10
CA LYS A 268 4.85 38.62 -8.37
C LYS A 268 6.24 38.65 -7.71
N GLN A 269 6.58 37.70 -6.84
CA GLN A 269 7.91 37.57 -6.24
C GLN A 269 8.81 36.62 -7.03
N ILE A 270 8.26 35.90 -8.01
CA ILE A 270 9.05 35.13 -8.98
C ILE A 270 9.78 36.13 -9.89
N PRO A 271 11.10 36.01 -10.12
CA PRO A 271 11.81 36.86 -11.07
C PRO A 271 11.26 36.73 -12.50
N SER A 272 11.35 37.78 -13.31
CA SER A 272 10.94 37.68 -14.72
C SER A 272 11.89 36.80 -15.54
N ASP A 273 11.38 36.15 -16.60
CA ASP A 273 12.09 35.13 -17.40
C ASP A 273 12.54 33.89 -16.57
N SER A 274 11.81 33.56 -15.50
CA SER A 274 12.07 32.34 -14.71
C SER A 274 11.59 31.07 -15.40
N HIS A 275 12.33 29.99 -15.23
CA HIS A 275 11.94 28.63 -15.63
C HIS A 275 11.84 27.71 -14.40
N PHE A 276 10.84 26.84 -14.40
CA PHE A 276 10.63 25.82 -13.37
C PHE A 276 10.37 24.47 -14.05
N ASP A 277 10.67 23.37 -13.36
CA ASP A 277 10.35 22.03 -13.85
C ASP A 277 8.85 21.74 -13.77
N MET A 278 8.15 22.33 -12.78
CA MET A 278 6.80 21.92 -12.42
C MET A 278 5.91 23.08 -11.94
N LEU A 279 4.72 23.19 -12.53
CA LEU A 279 3.59 23.93 -11.97
C LEU A 279 2.55 22.93 -11.45
N TYR A 280 2.24 22.97 -10.15
CA TYR A 280 1.07 22.29 -9.59
C TYR A 280 -0.05 23.31 -9.33
N VAL A 281 -1.28 23.01 -9.74
CA VAL A 281 -2.50 23.73 -9.30
C VAL A 281 -3.56 22.71 -8.91
N GLY A 282 -4.03 22.70 -7.66
CA GLY A 282 -5.01 21.71 -7.24
C GLY A 282 -5.57 21.82 -5.82
N GLY A 283 -6.37 20.83 -5.42
CA GLY A 283 -7.16 20.82 -4.19
C GLY A 283 -8.41 21.70 -4.28
N GLY A 284 -9.39 21.48 -3.42
CA GLY A 284 -10.70 22.15 -3.49
C GLY A 284 -11.62 21.52 -4.54
N HIS A 285 -12.84 22.06 -4.68
CA HIS A 285 -13.77 21.63 -5.72
C HIS A 285 -13.44 22.28 -7.06
N GLY A 286 -14.03 21.72 -8.11
CA GLY A 286 -14.10 22.36 -9.42
C GLY A 286 -15.46 22.12 -10.05
N ASP A 287 -15.72 22.89 -11.12
CA ASP A 287 -16.93 22.87 -11.91
C ASP A 287 -16.52 23.27 -13.35
N PRO A 288 -16.95 22.56 -14.40
CA PRO A 288 -16.45 22.77 -15.76
C PRO A 288 -16.87 24.12 -16.39
N ALA A 289 -17.79 24.86 -15.78
CA ALA A 289 -18.23 26.19 -16.20
C ALA A 289 -17.73 27.30 -15.26
N LEU A 290 -17.76 27.10 -13.94
CA LEU A 290 -17.47 28.14 -12.95
C LEU A 290 -15.97 28.31 -12.67
N GLY A 291 -15.19 27.21 -12.58
CA GLY A 291 -13.77 27.26 -12.27
C GLY A 291 -13.21 25.97 -11.65
N SER A 292 -11.98 26.01 -11.17
CA SER A 292 -11.34 24.83 -10.56
C SER A 292 -10.43 25.23 -9.41
N SER A 293 -10.17 24.31 -8.50
CA SER A 293 -9.46 24.51 -7.24
C SER A 293 -10.07 25.55 -6.29
N ASN A 294 -11.41 25.64 -6.25
CA ASN A 294 -12.18 26.73 -5.62
C ASN A 294 -11.72 28.14 -6.05
N LEU A 295 -11.31 28.30 -7.31
CA LEU A 295 -11.04 29.58 -7.97
C LEU A 295 -11.93 29.69 -9.21
N SER A 296 -12.49 30.86 -9.50
CA SER A 296 -13.29 31.04 -10.72
C SER A 296 -12.42 30.99 -11.99
N SER A 297 -13.02 30.71 -13.15
CA SER A 297 -12.37 30.80 -14.46
C SER A 297 -11.63 32.14 -14.67
N SER A 298 -12.21 33.26 -14.22
CA SER A 298 -11.56 34.58 -14.26
C SER A 298 -10.37 34.73 -13.29
N GLN A 299 -10.38 34.04 -12.15
CA GLN A 299 -9.27 34.02 -11.20
C GLN A 299 -8.13 33.13 -11.69
N LEU A 300 -8.44 31.97 -12.28
CA LEU A 300 -7.47 31.14 -12.98
C LEU A 300 -6.79 31.91 -14.13
N GLN A 301 -7.57 32.65 -14.94
CA GLN A 301 -7.03 33.53 -15.98
C GLN A 301 -6.12 34.64 -15.41
N ALA A 302 -6.43 35.20 -14.24
CA ALA A 302 -5.58 36.21 -13.60
C ALA A 302 -4.25 35.61 -13.11
N ILE A 303 -4.29 34.39 -12.58
CA ILE A 303 -3.10 33.63 -12.15
C ILE A 303 -2.21 33.27 -13.34
N THR A 304 -2.76 32.67 -14.41
CA THR A 304 -1.95 32.31 -15.57
C THR A 304 -1.47 33.53 -16.35
N ARG A 305 -2.24 34.63 -16.38
CA ARG A 305 -1.77 35.91 -16.89
C ARG A 305 -0.59 36.45 -16.10
N ALA A 306 -0.64 36.44 -14.76
CA ALA A 306 0.48 36.92 -13.95
C ALA A 306 1.78 36.13 -14.22
N LEU A 307 1.69 34.81 -14.38
CA LEU A 307 2.81 33.96 -14.81
C LEU A 307 3.28 34.29 -16.24
N THR A 308 2.36 34.48 -17.18
CA THR A 308 2.66 34.78 -18.60
C THR A 308 3.30 36.16 -18.78
N GLU A 309 2.77 37.19 -18.12
CA GLU A 309 3.31 38.56 -18.12
C GLU A 309 4.71 38.62 -17.52
N ASN A 310 4.98 37.78 -16.51
CA ASN A 310 6.30 37.61 -15.92
C ASN A 310 7.23 36.71 -16.77
N LYS A 311 6.74 36.15 -17.88
CA LYS A 311 7.43 35.17 -18.74
C LYS A 311 7.92 33.92 -17.98
N THR A 312 7.09 33.40 -17.08
CA THR A 312 7.41 32.18 -16.33
C THR A 312 7.06 30.95 -17.17
N HIS A 313 8.01 30.05 -17.36
CA HIS A 313 7.87 28.83 -18.18
C HIS A 313 8.05 27.56 -17.36
N PHE A 314 7.36 26.48 -17.76
CA PHE A 314 7.33 25.21 -17.03
C PHE A 314 7.59 24.00 -17.93
N SER A 315 8.46 23.08 -17.49
CA SER A 315 8.62 21.78 -18.16
C SER A 315 7.38 20.89 -18.00
N SER A 316 6.61 21.07 -16.92
CA SER A 316 5.40 20.29 -16.65
C SER A 316 4.32 21.07 -15.91
N VAL A 317 3.05 20.67 -16.11
CA VAL A 317 1.87 21.23 -15.42
C VAL A 317 0.99 20.10 -14.88
N ILE A 318 0.68 20.12 -13.58
CA ILE A 318 -0.19 19.15 -12.92
C ILE A 318 -1.43 19.87 -12.40
N LEU A 319 -2.59 19.47 -12.90
CA LEU A 319 -3.88 20.05 -12.52
C LEU A 319 -4.67 19.05 -11.66
N GLY A 320 -4.51 19.20 -10.34
CA GLY A 320 -4.96 18.29 -9.29
C GLY A 320 -6.35 18.57 -8.73
N SER A 321 -7.29 18.98 -9.59
CA SER A 321 -8.67 19.33 -9.21
C SER A 321 -9.69 18.82 -10.22
N CYS A 322 -10.89 18.51 -9.73
CA CYS A 322 -12.06 18.12 -10.52
C CYS A 322 -12.28 19.10 -11.68
N PHE A 323 -12.58 18.58 -12.88
CA PHE A 323 -12.86 19.36 -14.10
C PHE A 323 -11.77 20.34 -14.55
N SER A 324 -10.56 20.26 -13.98
CA SER A 324 -9.45 21.15 -14.34
C SER A 324 -9.04 21.06 -15.81
N THR A 325 -9.35 19.94 -16.49
CA THR A 325 -9.11 19.76 -17.93
C THR A 325 -9.84 20.80 -18.78
N ALA A 326 -11.02 21.27 -18.36
CA ALA A 326 -11.73 22.37 -19.03
C ALA A 326 -10.91 23.67 -19.10
N TYR A 327 -9.96 23.84 -18.17
CA TYR A 327 -9.11 25.02 -18.02
C TYR A 327 -7.67 24.79 -18.51
N SER A 328 -7.34 23.60 -19.03
CA SER A 328 -6.01 23.24 -19.56
C SER A 328 -5.44 24.28 -20.55
N ALA A 329 -6.29 24.84 -21.41
CA ALA A 329 -5.91 25.87 -22.37
C ALA A 329 -5.32 27.15 -21.74
N LEU A 330 -5.66 27.47 -20.48
CA LEU A 330 -5.10 28.63 -19.76
C LEU A 330 -3.61 28.44 -19.42
N TYR A 331 -3.15 27.19 -19.33
CA TYR A 331 -1.79 26.82 -18.95
C TYR A 331 -0.90 26.47 -20.14
N ASN A 332 -1.47 26.22 -21.32
CA ASN A 332 -0.71 25.93 -22.54
C ASN A 332 0.37 26.99 -22.88
N PRO A 333 0.14 28.32 -22.72
CA PRO A 333 1.18 29.33 -22.98
C PRO A 333 2.35 29.30 -21.99
N LEU A 334 2.17 28.65 -20.83
CA LEU A 334 3.18 28.53 -19.78
C LEU A 334 4.05 27.27 -19.95
N LEU A 335 3.61 26.31 -20.78
CA LEU A 335 4.26 25.03 -20.97
C LEU A 335 5.40 25.13 -22.01
N ASP A 336 6.55 24.52 -21.71
CA ASP A 336 7.64 24.38 -22.68
C ASP A 336 7.18 23.60 -23.93
N ARG A 337 7.85 23.80 -25.07
CA ARG A 337 7.49 23.17 -26.36
C ARG A 337 7.40 21.63 -26.30
N ASN A 338 8.24 21.01 -25.48
CA ASN A 338 8.29 19.56 -25.25
C ASN A 338 7.77 19.20 -23.84
N GLY A 339 7.05 20.12 -23.20
CA GLY A 339 6.53 19.95 -21.85
C GLY A 339 5.30 19.05 -21.82
N VAL A 340 4.95 18.60 -20.61
CA VAL A 340 3.82 17.69 -20.38
C VAL A 340 2.81 18.28 -19.41
N MET A 341 1.52 18.00 -19.62
CA MET A 341 0.46 18.28 -18.65
C MET A 341 -0.27 17.00 -18.26
N ILE A 342 -0.65 16.87 -16.99
CA ILE A 342 -1.68 15.91 -16.54
C ILE A 342 -2.78 16.65 -15.79
N SER A 343 -4.02 16.23 -15.97
CA SER A 343 -5.19 16.91 -15.43
C SER A 343 -6.34 15.95 -15.15
N ASN A 344 -7.06 16.21 -14.05
CA ASN A 344 -8.31 15.52 -13.75
C ASN A 344 -9.48 16.22 -14.47
N SER A 345 -10.34 15.45 -15.13
CA SER A 345 -11.28 15.92 -16.13
C SER A 345 -12.74 15.85 -15.68
N LEU A 346 -13.12 14.85 -14.86
CA LEU A 346 -14.52 14.49 -14.58
C LEU A 346 -14.76 13.88 -13.19
N GLU A 347 -13.76 13.34 -12.50
CA GLU A 347 -13.94 12.77 -11.17
C GLU A 347 -14.06 13.84 -10.08
N CYS A 348 -15.02 13.63 -9.17
CA CYS A 348 -15.06 14.24 -7.86
C CYS A 348 -14.40 13.28 -6.85
N GLY A 349 -13.23 13.64 -6.33
CA GLY A 349 -12.51 12.84 -5.33
C GLY A 349 -11.38 11.93 -5.85
N GLY A 350 -11.06 11.98 -7.15
CA GLY A 350 -9.90 11.29 -7.71
C GLY A 350 -8.55 11.87 -7.25
N ASP A 351 -7.45 11.13 -7.47
CA ASP A 351 -6.09 11.49 -7.06
C ASP A 351 -5.74 12.94 -7.41
N ASN A 352 -5.50 13.76 -6.38
CA ASN A 352 -5.19 15.18 -6.56
C ASN A 352 -3.72 15.45 -6.93
N ASN A 353 -2.88 14.40 -7.01
CA ASN A 353 -1.45 14.42 -7.34
C ASN A 353 -0.55 15.33 -6.48
N PHE A 354 -1.04 15.83 -5.33
CA PHE A 354 -0.32 16.78 -4.46
C PHE A 354 0.85 16.11 -3.74
N ARG A 355 0.63 14.95 -3.13
CA ARG A 355 1.69 14.18 -2.44
C ARG A 355 2.83 13.87 -3.40
N GLN A 356 2.52 13.37 -4.59
CA GLN A 356 3.49 13.06 -5.65
C GLN A 356 4.28 14.31 -6.06
N SER A 357 3.61 15.45 -6.22
CA SER A 357 4.28 16.74 -6.52
C SER A 357 5.24 17.18 -5.41
N ILE A 358 4.85 17.08 -4.14
CA ILE A 358 5.70 17.44 -2.99
C ILE A 358 6.86 16.45 -2.81
N GLU A 359 6.61 15.14 -2.92
CA GLU A 359 7.66 14.11 -2.87
C GLU A 359 8.69 14.32 -4.00
N TRP A 360 8.23 14.65 -5.21
CA TRP A 360 9.11 14.89 -6.34
C TRP A 360 9.91 16.19 -6.19
N MET A 361 9.26 17.29 -5.79
CA MET A 361 9.92 18.57 -5.49
C MET A 361 11.02 18.41 -4.42
N ASN A 362 10.74 17.63 -3.37
CA ASN A 362 11.68 17.36 -2.28
C ASN A 362 12.73 16.26 -2.60
N GLY A 363 12.82 15.78 -3.84
CA GLY A 363 13.84 14.81 -4.24
C GLY A 363 13.62 13.37 -3.73
N ARG A 364 12.44 13.03 -3.19
CA ARG A 364 12.16 11.71 -2.58
C ARG A 364 11.68 10.63 -3.54
N ARG A 365 11.34 11.01 -4.77
CA ARG A 365 10.99 10.11 -5.90
C ARG A 365 11.59 10.65 -7.18
N ASP A 366 12.14 9.80 -8.04
CA ASP A 366 12.68 10.24 -9.34
C ASP A 366 11.61 10.30 -10.43
N GLU A 367 10.72 9.30 -10.46
CA GLU A 367 9.52 9.29 -11.29
C GLU A 367 8.37 10.03 -10.62
N PHE A 368 7.45 10.61 -11.42
CA PHE A 368 6.32 11.36 -10.86
C PHE A 368 5.26 10.45 -10.24
N PHE A 369 4.97 9.29 -10.84
CA PHE A 369 4.19 8.19 -10.26
C PHE A 369 5.10 6.99 -9.96
N SER A 370 4.94 6.33 -8.82
CA SER A 370 5.68 5.12 -8.47
C SER A 370 4.88 3.85 -8.80
N GLN A 371 5.51 2.69 -8.69
CA GLN A 371 4.82 1.40 -8.80
C GLN A 371 3.65 1.30 -7.79
N ASP A 372 3.80 1.81 -6.57
CA ASP A 372 2.72 1.85 -5.58
C ASP A 372 1.55 2.74 -6.02
N ASP A 373 1.82 3.86 -6.70
CA ASP A 373 0.75 4.71 -7.26
C ASP A 373 -0.01 3.99 -8.40
N PHE A 374 0.66 3.14 -9.19
CA PHE A 374 -0.01 2.26 -10.16
C PHE A 374 -0.85 1.19 -9.45
N MET A 375 -0.29 0.46 -8.49
CA MET A 375 -0.99 -0.59 -7.71
C MET A 375 -2.14 -0.03 -6.84
N ALA A 376 -2.13 1.25 -6.50
CA ALA A 376 -3.24 1.95 -5.87
C ALA A 376 -4.35 2.31 -6.88
N SER A 377 -3.96 2.69 -8.11
CA SER A 377 -4.89 3.01 -9.21
C SER A 377 -5.63 1.77 -9.73
N GLU A 378 -4.95 0.62 -9.81
CA GLU A 378 -5.56 -0.67 -10.15
C GLU A 378 -6.59 -1.12 -9.08
N ARG A 379 -6.44 -0.63 -7.85
CA ARG A 379 -7.41 -0.81 -6.75
C ARG A 379 -8.52 0.27 -6.73
N GLY A 380 -8.91 0.78 -7.90
CA GLY A 380 -10.09 1.64 -8.17
C GLY A 380 -11.45 0.98 -7.91
N VAL A 381 -11.54 0.16 -6.86
CA VAL A 381 -12.71 -0.60 -6.42
C VAL A 381 -13.71 0.31 -5.68
N ARG A 382 -13.28 1.47 -5.15
CA ARG A 382 -14.10 2.34 -4.29
C ARG A 382 -15.23 3.08 -5.03
N GLU A 383 -14.99 3.56 -6.25
CA GLU A 383 -16.00 4.25 -7.07
C GLU A 383 -17.03 3.24 -7.59
N ALA A 384 -16.56 2.09 -8.08
CA ALA A 384 -17.41 0.97 -8.52
C ALA A 384 -18.30 0.46 -7.37
N ARG A 385 -17.71 0.21 -6.18
CA ARG A 385 -18.41 -0.11 -4.94
C ARG A 385 -19.52 0.90 -4.62
N SER A 386 -19.30 2.19 -4.88
CA SER A 386 -20.27 3.25 -4.58
C SER A 386 -21.43 3.34 -5.57
N ALA A 387 -21.25 2.98 -6.84
CA ALA A 387 -22.35 2.95 -7.81
C ALA A 387 -23.16 1.65 -7.78
N ILE A 388 -22.52 0.50 -7.56
CA ILE A 388 -23.19 -0.77 -7.34
C ILE A 388 -24.09 -0.67 -6.10
N LYS A 389 -23.56 -0.10 -5.00
CA LYS A 389 -24.33 0.24 -3.80
C LYS A 389 -25.55 1.11 -4.12
N ARG A 390 -25.36 2.28 -4.75
CA ARG A 390 -26.47 3.21 -5.10
C ARG A 390 -27.53 2.59 -6.00
N MET A 391 -27.15 1.70 -6.92
CA MET A 391 -28.08 1.03 -7.82
C MET A 391 -29.00 0.06 -7.07
N LEU A 392 -28.44 -0.72 -6.16
CA LEU A 392 -29.16 -1.76 -5.43
C LEU A 392 -29.97 -1.17 -4.26
N GLU A 393 -29.49 -0.08 -3.64
CA GLU A 393 -30.23 0.73 -2.66
C GLU A 393 -31.35 1.60 -3.30
N ALA A 394 -31.29 1.89 -4.60
CA ALA A 394 -32.34 2.66 -5.29
C ALA A 394 -33.54 1.80 -5.70
N GLU A 395 -33.35 0.48 -5.92
CA GLU A 395 -34.45 -0.43 -6.27
C GLU A 395 -35.11 -1.09 -5.05
N ILE A 396 -34.46 -1.09 -3.86
CA ILE A 396 -35.02 -1.61 -2.59
C ILE A 396 -34.90 -0.57 -1.47
N PRO A 397 -36.01 -0.14 -0.81
CA PRO A 397 -35.95 0.78 0.31
C PRO A 397 -35.09 0.24 1.47
N LEU A 398 -34.20 1.09 2.00
CA LEU A 398 -33.32 0.79 3.14
C LEU A 398 -34.06 0.25 4.38
N GLU A 399 -35.34 0.57 4.55
CA GLU A 399 -36.18 0.11 5.66
C GLU A 399 -36.44 -1.42 5.66
N VAL A 400 -36.16 -2.11 4.54
CA VAL A 400 -36.22 -3.58 4.43
C VAL A 400 -34.90 -4.25 4.83
N LEU A 401 -33.79 -3.50 4.84
CA LEU A 401 -32.46 -3.96 5.23
C LEU A 401 -32.20 -3.61 6.70
N ARG A 402 -32.09 -4.63 7.56
CA ARG A 402 -31.73 -4.44 8.97
C ARG A 402 -30.26 -3.98 9.12
N PRO A 403 -29.86 -3.41 10.28
CA PRO A 403 -28.57 -2.71 10.44
C PRO A 403 -27.31 -3.58 10.33
N ASP A 404 -27.47 -4.90 10.26
CA ASP A 404 -26.45 -5.96 10.28
C ASP A 404 -25.83 -6.25 8.89
N ALA A 405 -25.71 -5.21 8.05
CA ALA A 405 -25.18 -5.27 6.69
C ALA A 405 -23.64 -5.17 6.65
N ASP A 406 -22.93 -6.22 7.06
CA ASP A 406 -21.51 -6.45 6.74
C ASP A 406 -21.29 -7.56 5.70
N PRO A 407 -21.90 -8.76 5.81
CA PRO A 407 -21.62 -9.89 4.90
C PRO A 407 -21.89 -9.61 3.42
N LEU A 408 -22.86 -8.76 3.12
CA LEU A 408 -23.19 -8.34 1.76
C LEU A 408 -22.03 -7.55 1.12
N PHE A 409 -21.25 -6.79 1.91
CA PHE A 409 -20.13 -6.00 1.41
C PHE A 409 -18.92 -6.83 1.01
N ASP A 410 -18.61 -7.90 1.75
CA ASP A 410 -17.50 -8.79 1.41
C ASP A 410 -17.82 -9.63 0.17
N GLU A 411 -19.06 -10.09 0.02
CA GLU A 411 -19.52 -10.78 -1.18
C GLU A 411 -19.49 -9.90 -2.44
N TYR A 412 -19.78 -8.58 -2.33
CA TYR A 412 -19.58 -7.65 -3.46
C TYR A 412 -18.12 -7.60 -3.91
N ASN A 413 -17.16 -7.57 -2.98
CA ASN A 413 -15.74 -7.48 -3.32
C ASN A 413 -15.29 -8.74 -4.09
N GLY A 414 -15.72 -9.92 -3.63
CA GLY A 414 -15.43 -11.20 -4.28
C GLY A 414 -15.95 -11.27 -5.71
N ILE A 415 -17.23 -10.95 -5.94
CA ILE A 415 -17.78 -11.08 -7.30
C ILE A 415 -17.15 -10.09 -8.29
N ILE A 416 -16.80 -8.87 -7.84
CA ILE A 416 -16.13 -7.88 -8.68
C ILE A 416 -14.76 -8.41 -9.12
N ALA A 417 -13.98 -8.98 -8.19
CA ALA A 417 -12.69 -9.59 -8.51
C ALA A 417 -12.84 -10.76 -9.50
N ASN A 418 -13.80 -11.67 -9.29
CA ASN A 418 -14.06 -12.81 -10.18
C ASN A 418 -14.47 -12.35 -11.60
N ILE A 419 -15.25 -11.28 -11.71
CA ILE A 419 -15.68 -10.70 -12.98
C ILE A 419 -14.53 -9.97 -13.70
N GLN A 420 -13.71 -9.20 -12.97
CA GLN A 420 -12.57 -8.45 -13.52
C GLN A 420 -11.39 -9.33 -13.94
N ALA A 421 -11.23 -10.52 -13.34
CA ALA A 421 -10.18 -11.47 -13.69
C ALA A 421 -10.33 -12.11 -15.10
N GLN A 422 -11.45 -11.89 -15.80
CA GLN A 422 -11.78 -12.54 -17.06
C GLN A 422 -11.35 -11.68 -18.27
N LYS A 423 -10.24 -12.08 -18.91
CA LYS A 423 -9.57 -11.31 -19.98
C LYS A 423 -10.43 -11.04 -21.22
N ASP A 424 -11.34 -11.94 -21.56
CA ASP A 424 -12.19 -11.86 -22.76
C ASP A 424 -13.61 -11.31 -22.45
N GLY A 425 -13.79 -10.71 -21.27
CA GLY A 425 -15.10 -10.32 -20.74
C GLY A 425 -15.91 -11.50 -20.20
N VAL A 426 -17.10 -11.22 -19.68
CA VAL A 426 -17.93 -12.21 -18.96
C VAL A 426 -19.33 -12.34 -19.56
N SER A 427 -19.79 -13.58 -19.73
CA SER A 427 -21.16 -13.91 -20.10
C SER A 427 -22.12 -13.82 -18.90
N ILE A 428 -23.41 -13.63 -19.15
CA ILE A 428 -24.44 -13.62 -18.09
C ILE A 428 -24.43 -14.95 -17.31
N GLU A 429 -24.20 -16.07 -18.00
CA GLU A 429 -24.11 -17.40 -17.39
C GLU A 429 -22.86 -17.55 -16.49
N GLN A 430 -21.73 -16.93 -16.83
CA GLN A 430 -20.58 -16.85 -15.90
C GLN A 430 -20.89 -15.99 -14.66
N ILE A 431 -21.64 -14.89 -14.79
CA ILE A 431 -22.11 -14.11 -13.61
C ILE A 431 -23.00 -14.98 -12.72
N LYS A 432 -23.92 -15.77 -13.29
CA LYS A 432 -24.75 -16.70 -12.51
C LYS A 432 -23.94 -17.76 -11.79
N ILE A 433 -22.85 -18.24 -12.40
CA ILE A 433 -21.92 -19.17 -11.76
C ILE A 433 -21.25 -18.49 -10.57
N PHE A 434 -20.61 -17.33 -10.77
CA PHE A 434 -19.95 -16.59 -9.69
C PHE A 434 -20.92 -16.21 -8.56
N LEU A 435 -22.15 -15.83 -8.87
CA LEU A 435 -23.18 -15.54 -7.86
C LEU A 435 -23.48 -16.72 -6.93
N ASN A 436 -23.19 -17.97 -7.31
CA ASN A 436 -23.41 -19.10 -6.39
C ASN A 436 -22.42 -19.11 -5.22
N ASP A 437 -21.25 -18.49 -5.39
CA ASP A 437 -20.23 -18.34 -4.34
C ASP A 437 -20.58 -17.19 -3.36
N TYR A 438 -21.60 -16.39 -3.69
CA TYR A 438 -22.01 -15.16 -2.99
C TYR A 438 -23.50 -15.22 -2.58
N PRO A 439 -23.87 -16.04 -1.58
CA PRO A 439 -25.27 -16.33 -1.25
C PRO A 439 -26.11 -15.14 -0.77
N PHE A 440 -25.58 -14.18 -0.02
CA PHE A 440 -26.32 -12.99 0.39
C PHE A 440 -26.63 -12.08 -0.81
N LEU A 441 -25.64 -11.87 -1.67
CA LEU A 441 -25.73 -11.08 -2.90
C LEU A 441 -26.68 -11.73 -3.92
N ASN A 442 -26.55 -13.03 -4.13
CA ASN A 442 -27.41 -13.81 -5.02
C ASN A 442 -28.88 -13.78 -4.56
N LYS A 443 -29.13 -13.86 -3.25
CA LYS A 443 -30.47 -13.66 -2.66
C LYS A 443 -30.99 -12.24 -2.89
N HIS A 444 -30.14 -11.22 -2.74
CA HIS A 444 -30.50 -9.82 -2.98
C HIS A 444 -30.88 -9.57 -4.47
N ILE A 445 -30.06 -10.06 -5.40
CA ILE A 445 -30.32 -10.00 -6.85
C ILE A 445 -31.60 -10.75 -7.23
N LYS A 446 -31.84 -11.94 -6.66
CA LYS A 446 -33.12 -12.66 -6.84
C LYS A 446 -34.33 -11.84 -6.38
N THR A 447 -34.19 -11.10 -5.28
CA THR A 447 -35.25 -10.22 -4.75
C THR A 447 -35.57 -9.08 -5.71
N ILE A 448 -34.55 -8.48 -6.33
CA ILE A 448 -34.70 -7.43 -7.34
C ILE A 448 -35.36 -7.99 -8.61
N ILE A 449 -34.94 -9.16 -9.08
CA ILE A 449 -35.56 -9.85 -10.23
C ILE A 449 -37.04 -10.13 -9.94
N ASP A 450 -37.38 -10.66 -8.76
CA ASP A 450 -38.75 -10.92 -8.34
C ASP A 450 -39.60 -9.63 -8.28
N GLN A 451 -39.02 -8.51 -7.84
CA GLN A 451 -39.68 -7.20 -7.86
C GLN A 451 -39.93 -6.68 -9.29
N LYS A 452 -38.95 -6.76 -10.20
CA LYS A 452 -39.14 -6.38 -11.62
C LYS A 452 -40.18 -7.25 -12.32
N VAL A 453 -40.24 -8.56 -12.00
CA VAL A 453 -41.31 -9.44 -12.48
C VAL A 453 -42.69 -8.95 -12.02
N ASN A 454 -42.82 -8.55 -10.76
CA ASN A 454 -44.07 -7.97 -10.23
C ASN A 454 -44.43 -6.61 -10.87
N GLN A 455 -43.47 -5.91 -11.48
CA GLN A 455 -43.66 -4.64 -12.19
C GLN A 455 -44.05 -4.81 -13.68
N ARG A 456 -44.41 -6.05 -14.10
CA ARG A 456 -44.90 -6.47 -15.44
C ARG A 456 -43.84 -6.94 -16.47
N THR A 457 -42.65 -7.34 -16.02
CA THR A 457 -41.60 -7.91 -16.89
C THR A 457 -41.62 -9.46 -16.84
N ASN A 458 -41.26 -10.15 -17.93
CA ASN A 458 -41.04 -11.61 -17.88
C ASN A 458 -39.83 -11.93 -16.98
N ARG A 459 -39.83 -13.06 -16.26
CA ARG A 459 -38.70 -13.48 -15.39
C ARG A 459 -37.38 -13.58 -16.16
N GLN A 460 -37.39 -14.14 -17.36
CA GLN A 460 -36.17 -14.24 -18.18
C GLN A 460 -35.67 -12.86 -18.65
N GLU A 461 -36.58 -11.92 -18.93
CA GLU A 461 -36.24 -10.55 -19.34
C GLU A 461 -35.73 -9.74 -18.14
N ALA A 462 -36.38 -9.83 -16.98
CA ALA A 462 -35.95 -9.17 -15.74
C ALA A 462 -34.60 -9.71 -15.23
N GLU A 463 -34.39 -11.03 -15.30
CA GLU A 463 -33.11 -11.66 -14.97
C GLU A 463 -32.01 -11.23 -15.95
N ALA A 464 -32.29 -11.20 -17.27
CA ALA A 464 -31.36 -10.67 -18.26
C ALA A 464 -31.07 -9.18 -18.05
N GLU A 465 -32.06 -8.35 -17.74
CA GLU A 465 -31.92 -6.91 -17.46
C GLU A 465 -31.00 -6.66 -16.26
N VAL A 466 -31.27 -7.31 -15.12
CA VAL A 466 -30.49 -7.16 -13.88
C VAL A 466 -29.07 -7.69 -14.05
N LEU A 467 -28.90 -8.89 -14.63
CA LEU A 467 -27.58 -9.48 -14.82
C LEU A 467 -26.78 -8.83 -15.94
N ASN A 468 -27.41 -8.29 -16.98
CA ASN A 468 -26.72 -7.47 -17.98
C ASN A 468 -26.37 -6.09 -17.43
N THR A 469 -27.12 -5.56 -16.46
CA THR A 469 -26.75 -4.33 -15.74
C THR A 469 -25.54 -4.59 -14.83
N LEU A 470 -25.51 -5.70 -14.09
CA LEU A 470 -24.31 -6.15 -13.37
C LEU A 470 -23.12 -6.34 -14.33
N LYS A 471 -23.32 -7.06 -15.44
CA LYS A 471 -22.31 -7.25 -16.49
C LYS A 471 -21.73 -5.92 -16.96
N THR A 472 -22.57 -5.01 -17.46
CA THR A 472 -22.15 -3.74 -18.07
C THR A 472 -21.63 -2.71 -17.07
N ARG A 473 -22.07 -2.74 -15.81
CA ARG A 473 -21.62 -1.80 -14.77
C ARG A 473 -20.44 -2.30 -13.92
N VAL A 474 -20.14 -3.61 -13.93
CA VAL A 474 -18.99 -4.20 -13.23
C VAL A 474 -17.79 -4.46 -14.17
N LEU A 475 -18.02 -4.82 -15.45
CA LEU A 475 -16.93 -5.11 -16.41
C LEU A 475 -16.36 -3.89 -17.12
N GLN A 476 -17.17 -2.83 -17.31
CA GLN A 476 -16.66 -1.63 -17.95
C GLN A 476 -15.78 -0.90 -16.93
N PRO A 477 -14.47 -0.67 -17.21
CA PRO A 477 -13.65 0.14 -16.33
C PRO A 477 -14.32 1.50 -16.17
N TYR A 478 -14.23 2.08 -14.97
CA TYR A 478 -14.69 3.45 -14.77
C TYR A 478 -14.00 4.35 -15.81
N PRO A 479 -14.74 5.21 -16.53
CA PRO A 479 -14.14 6.13 -17.47
C PRO A 479 -13.10 6.98 -16.74
N THR A 480 -11.83 6.77 -17.06
CA THR A 480 -10.72 7.36 -16.30
C THR A 480 -10.72 8.84 -16.59
N SER A 481 -10.85 9.69 -15.57
CA SER A 481 -10.97 11.11 -15.83
C SER A 481 -9.61 11.80 -16.00
N LEU A 482 -8.64 11.13 -16.64
CA LEU A 482 -7.31 11.68 -16.85
C LEU A 482 -7.12 12.19 -18.27
N ALA A 483 -6.59 13.41 -18.37
CA ALA A 483 -6.13 14.02 -19.60
C ALA A 483 -4.62 14.23 -19.52
N VAL A 484 -3.89 13.82 -20.57
CA VAL A 484 -2.44 14.04 -20.70
C VAL A 484 -2.18 14.90 -21.95
N ALA A 485 -1.56 16.06 -21.78
CA ALA A 485 -1.11 16.89 -22.89
C ALA A 485 0.39 16.71 -23.12
N ALA A 486 0.78 16.43 -24.37
CA ALA A 486 2.17 16.38 -24.81
C ALA A 486 2.22 16.70 -26.32
N ASP A 487 3.32 17.28 -26.81
CA ASP A 487 3.55 17.57 -28.23
C ASP A 487 2.37 18.30 -28.93
N GLY A 488 1.75 19.26 -28.22
CA GLY A 488 0.59 20.03 -28.71
C GLY A 488 -0.72 19.23 -28.81
N THR A 489 -0.74 17.98 -28.36
CA THR A 489 -1.92 17.09 -28.36
C THR A 489 -2.41 16.87 -26.94
N LEU A 490 -3.67 17.20 -26.66
CA LEU A 490 -4.36 16.83 -25.43
C LEU A 490 -5.04 15.48 -25.65
N THR A 491 -4.47 14.44 -25.06
CA THR A 491 -5.02 13.08 -25.08
C THR A 491 -5.97 12.89 -23.91
N LEU A 492 -7.24 12.68 -24.22
CA LEU A 492 -8.31 12.35 -23.30
C LEU A 492 -8.42 10.82 -23.25
N ILE A 493 -8.09 10.22 -22.11
CA ILE A 493 -7.94 8.77 -21.95
C ILE A 493 -9.18 8.13 -21.33
N ASN A 494 -9.67 7.04 -21.95
CA ASN A 494 -10.93 6.35 -21.64
C ASN A 494 -12.16 7.28 -21.65
N PHE A 495 -12.28 8.07 -22.73
CA PHE A 495 -13.48 8.82 -23.06
C PHE A 495 -14.06 8.23 -24.34
N SER A 496 -15.25 7.66 -24.25
CA SER A 496 -16.01 7.18 -25.39
C SER A 496 -16.22 8.27 -26.45
N GLN A 497 -16.28 7.85 -27.72
CA GLN A 497 -16.75 8.72 -28.79
C GLN A 497 -18.13 9.27 -28.42
N PHE A 498 -18.41 10.51 -28.82
CA PHE A 498 -19.68 11.18 -28.50
C PHE A 498 -20.92 10.37 -28.95
N ASP A 499 -20.74 9.53 -29.97
CA ASP A 499 -21.78 8.68 -30.58
C ASP A 499 -21.74 7.20 -30.11
N GLU A 500 -20.74 6.79 -29.31
CA GLU A 500 -20.57 5.42 -28.78
C GLU A 500 -20.29 5.42 -27.26
N MET A 501 -21.10 6.16 -26.50
CA MET A 501 -20.97 6.24 -25.03
C MET A 501 -21.24 4.90 -24.33
N PRO A 502 -20.53 4.56 -23.23
CA PRO A 502 -20.71 3.27 -22.58
C PRO A 502 -22.07 3.24 -21.87
N PRO A 503 -22.83 2.12 -21.91
CA PRO A 503 -24.20 2.06 -21.38
C PRO A 503 -24.34 2.33 -19.87
N ASN A 504 -23.23 2.43 -19.14
CA ASN A 504 -23.17 2.69 -17.71
C ASN A 504 -22.95 4.17 -17.34
N ALA A 505 -22.68 5.06 -18.31
CA ALA A 505 -22.46 6.48 -18.05
C ALA A 505 -23.69 7.12 -17.39
N THR A 506 -23.50 7.82 -16.27
CA THR A 506 -24.59 8.56 -15.63
C THR A 506 -24.91 9.82 -16.43
N PHE A 507 -26.14 10.32 -16.34
CA PHE A 507 -26.52 11.59 -16.96
C PHE A 507 -25.59 12.75 -16.54
N ASP A 508 -25.18 12.79 -15.28
CA ASP A 508 -24.22 13.78 -14.78
C ASP A 508 -22.83 13.61 -15.40
N TYR A 509 -22.35 12.38 -15.58
CA TYR A 509 -21.09 12.11 -16.30
C TYR A 509 -21.17 12.61 -17.75
N MET A 510 -22.26 12.29 -18.48
CA MET A 510 -22.47 12.74 -19.87
C MET A 510 -22.51 14.27 -19.97
N LYS A 511 -23.24 14.92 -19.07
CA LYS A 511 -23.36 16.39 -18.99
C LYS A 511 -22.01 17.04 -18.71
N ASN A 512 -21.27 16.52 -17.73
CA ASN A 512 -19.95 17.05 -17.36
C ASN A 512 -18.94 16.84 -18.49
N TYR A 513 -18.93 15.66 -19.12
CA TYR A 513 -18.09 15.40 -20.29
C TYR A 513 -18.38 16.38 -21.41
N GLY A 514 -19.66 16.53 -21.78
CA GLY A 514 -20.11 17.51 -22.77
C GLY A 514 -19.61 18.93 -22.48
N SER A 515 -19.64 19.35 -21.21
CA SER A 515 -19.14 20.67 -20.79
C SER A 515 -17.61 20.80 -20.94
N VAL A 516 -16.85 19.80 -20.51
CA VAL A 516 -15.38 19.79 -20.60
C VAL A 516 -14.92 19.75 -22.06
N ILE A 517 -15.42 18.80 -22.86
CA ILE A 517 -15.00 18.63 -24.26
C ILE A 517 -15.35 19.84 -25.12
N GLN A 518 -16.51 20.46 -24.91
CA GLN A 518 -16.90 21.68 -25.61
C GLN A 518 -15.98 22.86 -25.23
N THR A 519 -15.60 22.97 -23.96
CA THR A 519 -14.73 24.06 -23.49
C THR A 519 -13.31 23.92 -24.06
N VAL A 520 -12.75 22.71 -23.99
CA VAL A 520 -11.44 22.37 -24.57
C VAL A 520 -11.42 22.62 -26.09
N ARG A 521 -12.39 22.05 -26.84
CA ARG A 521 -12.46 22.20 -28.30
C ARG A 521 -12.68 23.66 -28.71
N ARG A 522 -13.48 24.43 -27.96
CA ARG A 522 -13.70 25.87 -28.21
C ARG A 522 -12.44 26.70 -27.97
N ALA A 523 -11.62 26.34 -26.98
CA ALA A 523 -10.38 27.05 -26.68
C ALA A 523 -9.30 26.85 -27.74
N ALA A 524 -9.38 25.75 -28.52
CA ALA A 524 -8.50 25.44 -29.66
C ALA A 524 -6.98 25.48 -29.37
N ALA A 525 -6.58 25.35 -28.10
CA ALA A 525 -5.18 25.41 -27.67
C ALA A 525 -4.38 24.12 -27.94
N PHE A 526 -5.07 23.00 -28.10
CA PHE A 526 -4.49 21.68 -28.33
C PHE A 526 -5.21 20.96 -29.47
N LYS A 527 -4.50 20.07 -30.17
CA LYS A 527 -5.16 19.00 -30.93
C LYS A 527 -5.78 18.03 -29.93
N VAL A 528 -7.10 17.88 -29.93
CA VAL A 528 -7.76 16.92 -29.04
C VAL A 528 -7.68 15.52 -29.65
N LYS A 529 -7.29 14.52 -28.86
CA LYS A 529 -7.34 13.10 -29.19
C LYS A 529 -8.10 12.37 -28.10
N GLU A 530 -9.25 11.78 -28.43
CA GLU A 530 -9.95 10.84 -27.56
C GLU A 530 -9.37 9.43 -27.76
N VAL A 531 -9.13 8.72 -26.67
CA VAL A 531 -8.70 7.30 -26.65
C VAL A 531 -9.77 6.53 -25.88
N THR A 532 -10.42 5.59 -26.58
CA THR A 532 -11.70 4.98 -26.16
C THR A 532 -11.54 3.55 -25.67
N GLU A 533 -10.43 2.89 -26.02
CA GLU A 533 -10.19 1.46 -25.77
C GLU A 533 -8.72 1.23 -25.40
N GLY A 534 -8.45 0.18 -24.61
CA GLY A 534 -7.09 -0.33 -24.36
C GLY A 534 -6.15 0.60 -23.60
N PHE A 535 -6.65 1.67 -22.98
CA PHE A 535 -5.84 2.66 -22.26
C PHE A 535 -6.57 3.11 -20.99
N ASP A 536 -6.06 2.67 -19.84
CA ASP A 536 -6.61 2.94 -18.51
C ASP A 536 -5.84 4.04 -17.76
N GLY A 537 -6.24 4.33 -16.52
CA GLY A 537 -5.61 5.37 -15.69
C GLY A 537 -4.15 5.03 -15.33
N VAL A 538 -3.80 3.75 -15.27
CA VAL A 538 -2.43 3.28 -15.08
C VAL A 538 -1.59 3.59 -16.32
N SER A 539 -2.11 3.28 -17.50
CA SER A 539 -1.49 3.58 -18.79
C SER A 539 -1.31 5.09 -18.99
N ALA A 540 -2.29 5.90 -18.57
CA ALA A 540 -2.19 7.36 -18.53
C ALA A 540 -1.03 7.84 -17.64
N LYS A 541 -0.96 7.34 -16.40
CA LYS A 541 0.10 7.71 -15.44
C LYS A 541 1.49 7.22 -15.90
N LYS A 542 1.60 6.01 -16.47
CA LYS A 542 2.83 5.48 -17.09
C LYS A 542 3.28 6.33 -18.28
N GLN A 543 2.37 6.70 -19.18
CA GLN A 543 2.68 7.58 -20.31
C GLN A 543 3.11 8.98 -19.84
N PHE A 544 2.45 9.52 -18.81
CA PHE A 544 2.85 10.78 -18.20
C PHE A 544 4.27 10.71 -17.63
N ASN A 545 4.64 9.66 -16.90
CA ASN A 545 6.01 9.47 -16.40
C ASN A 545 7.06 9.57 -17.51
N VAL A 546 6.83 8.93 -18.67
CA VAL A 546 7.76 8.95 -19.81
C VAL A 546 7.96 10.37 -20.35
N TYR A 547 6.86 11.10 -20.59
CA TYR A 547 6.93 12.49 -21.06
C TYR A 547 7.51 13.43 -19.99
N PHE A 548 7.13 13.25 -18.73
CA PHE A 548 7.59 14.05 -17.59
C PHE A 548 9.10 13.90 -17.37
N ALA A 549 9.63 12.67 -17.39
CA ALA A 549 11.06 12.42 -17.31
C ALA A 549 11.82 13.07 -18.48
N SER A 550 11.30 12.95 -19.70
CA SER A 550 11.87 13.62 -20.88
C SER A 550 11.86 15.16 -20.75
N ALA A 551 10.76 15.75 -20.26
CA ALA A 551 10.62 17.20 -20.13
C ALA A 551 11.51 17.79 -19.03
N THR A 552 11.59 17.12 -17.87
CA THR A 552 12.34 17.59 -16.69
C THR A 552 13.84 17.26 -16.73
N SER A 553 14.28 16.26 -17.50
CA SER A 553 15.71 15.92 -17.58
C SER A 553 16.51 16.80 -18.57
N LYS A 554 15.87 17.35 -19.61
CA LYS A 554 16.55 17.87 -20.81
C LYS A 554 17.18 19.26 -20.72
N LYS A 555 17.13 19.95 -19.58
CA LYS A 555 17.72 21.30 -19.42
C LYS A 555 18.99 21.37 -18.56
N ALA A 556 19.31 20.32 -17.79
CA ALA A 556 20.59 20.24 -17.08
C ALA A 556 21.79 20.33 -18.06
N GLU A 557 21.72 19.57 -19.16
CA GLU A 557 22.77 19.53 -20.19
C GLU A 557 22.87 20.83 -21.01
N ALA A 558 21.78 21.59 -21.14
CA ALA A 558 21.73 22.82 -21.94
C ALA A 558 22.35 24.04 -21.22
N GLN A 559 22.38 24.04 -19.89
CA GLN A 559 22.98 25.10 -19.08
C GLN A 559 24.50 24.91 -18.89
N GLU A 560 25.00 23.66 -18.82
CA GLU A 560 26.45 23.40 -18.80
C GLU A 560 27.13 23.77 -20.13
N GLN A 561 26.49 23.51 -21.28
CA GLN A 561 27.10 23.77 -22.60
C GLN A 561 27.25 25.27 -22.91
N THR A 562 26.45 26.15 -22.31
CA THR A 562 26.53 27.60 -22.57
C THR A 562 27.51 28.34 -21.66
N GLN A 563 28.03 27.70 -20.60
CA GLN A 563 28.97 28.33 -19.66
C GLN A 563 30.45 27.96 -19.91
N ASN A 564 30.72 26.92 -20.71
CA ASN A 564 32.08 26.47 -21.04
C ASN A 564 32.66 27.03 -22.36
N ASP A 565 31.87 27.75 -23.17
CA ASP A 565 32.25 28.14 -24.55
C ASP A 565 33.09 29.44 -24.63
N LEU A 566 33.78 29.80 -23.55
CA LEU A 566 34.66 30.98 -23.45
C LEU A 566 36.03 30.64 -22.83
N THR A 567 36.75 29.65 -23.37
CA THR A 567 38.25 29.62 -23.37
C THR A 567 38.83 28.53 -24.29
N VAL A 568 39.25 28.92 -25.51
CA VAL A 568 40.14 28.15 -26.42
C VAL A 568 41.06 29.19 -27.07
N PRO A 569 42.41 29.07 -26.98
CA PRO A 569 43.24 28.19 -27.82
C PRO A 569 44.37 27.46 -27.03
N ALA A 570 45.13 26.46 -27.52
CA ALA A 570 45.10 25.49 -28.64
C ALA A 570 46.26 24.48 -28.37
N GLN A 571 46.67 23.48 -29.17
CA GLN A 571 46.36 23.01 -30.54
C GLN A 571 46.82 21.52 -30.71
N ASP A 572 46.79 21.01 -31.94
CA ASP A 572 47.65 19.97 -32.55
C ASP A 572 47.39 18.45 -32.34
N ASP A 573 46.50 17.93 -33.20
CA ASP A 573 46.88 17.09 -34.37
C ASP A 573 47.61 15.73 -34.20
N LEU A 574 46.88 14.60 -34.33
CA LEU A 574 46.66 13.87 -35.61
C LEU A 574 46.29 12.36 -35.47
N LYS A 575 45.20 11.99 -36.18
CA LYS A 575 44.88 10.73 -36.90
C LYS A 575 45.13 9.34 -36.28
N ALA A 576 44.07 8.52 -36.38
CA ALA A 576 44.08 7.06 -36.19
C ALA A 576 44.78 6.28 -37.33
N PRO A 577 45.25 5.05 -37.07
CA PRO A 577 45.62 4.06 -38.09
C PRO A 577 44.46 3.10 -38.43
N ALA A 578 44.51 2.51 -39.63
CA ALA A 578 43.60 1.46 -40.10
C ALA A 578 44.16 0.05 -39.85
N GLN A 579 43.34 -0.97 -40.14
CA GLN A 579 43.64 -2.40 -40.01
C GLN A 579 44.68 -2.89 -41.02
N ASP A 580 45.35 -4.02 -40.73
CA ASP A 580 45.78 -4.98 -41.75
C ASP A 580 45.91 -6.43 -41.21
N ASP A 581 45.70 -7.36 -42.14
CA ASP A 581 45.39 -8.79 -42.09
C ASP A 581 46.21 -9.82 -41.25
N LEU A 582 45.57 -10.98 -41.06
CA LEU A 582 46.08 -12.23 -40.45
C LEU A 582 47.02 -13.05 -41.36
N LYS A 583 48.01 -13.71 -40.74
CA LYS A 583 48.55 -15.03 -41.17
C LYS A 583 49.12 -15.82 -39.98
N ALA A 584 49.03 -17.15 -40.04
CA ALA A 584 49.37 -18.13 -38.98
C ALA A 584 50.36 -19.19 -39.54
N PRO A 585 50.71 -20.31 -38.85
CA PRO A 585 50.89 -20.61 -37.41
C PRO A 585 52.22 -21.37 -37.09
N ALA A 586 52.45 -21.73 -35.81
CA ALA A 586 53.21 -22.91 -35.34
C ALA A 586 52.69 -23.27 -33.92
N GLN A 587 52.18 -24.48 -33.63
CA GLN A 587 52.90 -25.71 -33.23
C GLN A 587 53.81 -25.55 -31.99
N ASP A 588 53.91 -26.48 -31.05
CA ASP A 588 53.09 -27.62 -30.58
C ASP A 588 53.81 -28.11 -29.29
N ASP A 589 53.10 -28.69 -28.31
CA ASP A 589 53.64 -29.82 -27.52
C ASP A 589 52.67 -30.31 -26.42
N LEU A 590 52.40 -31.62 -26.44
CA LEU A 590 51.70 -32.36 -25.40
C LEU A 590 52.69 -33.32 -24.70
N LYS A 591 52.57 -33.48 -23.39
CA LYS A 591 52.89 -34.75 -22.72
C LYS A 591 52.13 -34.95 -21.42
N ALA A 592 51.79 -36.21 -21.14
CA ALA A 592 50.83 -36.64 -20.14
C ALA A 592 51.45 -37.74 -19.21
N PRO A 593 50.71 -38.60 -18.45
CA PRO A 593 50.80 -38.62 -16.99
C PRO A 593 51.09 -40.00 -16.36
N ALA A 594 51.15 -40.10 -15.02
CA ALA A 594 51.07 -41.32 -14.17
C ALA A 594 51.20 -40.95 -12.67
N GLN A 595 50.76 -41.71 -11.64
CA GLN A 595 49.77 -42.79 -11.51
C GLN A 595 49.36 -42.99 -10.02
N ASP A 596 48.34 -43.84 -9.83
CA ASP A 596 47.63 -44.31 -8.62
C ASP A 596 48.44 -44.81 -7.40
N ASP A 597 47.77 -44.92 -6.23
CA ASP A 597 47.64 -46.22 -5.54
C ASP A 597 46.50 -46.29 -4.48
N LEU A 598 46.01 -47.50 -4.19
CA LEU A 598 44.76 -47.82 -3.45
C LEU A 598 44.95 -48.23 -1.97
N LYS A 599 43.90 -48.05 -1.11
CA LYS A 599 43.47 -49.02 -0.07
C LYS A 599 42.15 -48.70 0.67
N ALA A 600 41.49 -49.76 1.13
CA ALA A 600 40.33 -49.82 2.06
C ALA A 600 40.39 -51.19 2.80
N PRO A 601 39.42 -51.63 3.67
CA PRO A 601 38.35 -50.97 4.42
C PRO A 601 38.35 -51.35 5.95
N ALA A 602 37.31 -50.97 6.72
CA ALA A 602 36.89 -51.65 7.97
C ALA A 602 35.41 -51.36 8.34
N GLN A 603 34.73 -52.30 9.02
CA GLN A 603 33.35 -52.21 9.55
C GLN A 603 33.33 -52.39 11.10
N ASP A 604 32.11 -52.43 11.68
CA ASP A 604 31.69 -52.87 13.04
C ASP A 604 31.16 -51.70 13.92
N ASP A 605 30.05 -51.80 14.68
CA ASP A 605 29.01 -52.84 14.78
C ASP A 605 27.67 -52.30 15.36
N LEU A 606 26.63 -53.13 15.39
CA LEU A 606 25.23 -52.84 15.79
C LEU A 606 24.98 -52.56 17.29
N LYS A 607 23.95 -51.74 17.61
CA LYS A 607 23.00 -52.03 18.72
C LYS A 607 21.69 -51.23 18.75
N ALA A 608 20.60 -51.98 18.88
CA ALA A 608 19.30 -51.62 19.49
C ALA A 608 18.91 -52.83 20.41
N PRO A 609 17.75 -52.91 21.11
CA PRO A 609 16.63 -51.96 21.26
C PRO A 609 16.17 -51.77 22.74
N ALA A 610 15.08 -51.01 22.97
CA ALA A 610 14.08 -51.28 24.01
C ALA A 610 12.77 -50.48 23.75
N GLN A 611 11.62 -51.14 23.90
CA GLN A 611 10.28 -50.52 23.99
C GLN A 611 9.76 -50.67 25.44
N ASP A 612 8.78 -49.86 25.85
CA ASP A 612 7.59 -50.35 26.60
C ASP A 612 6.52 -49.24 26.82
N ASP A 613 5.39 -49.45 26.14
CA ASP A 613 3.97 -49.27 26.53
C ASP A 613 3.43 -48.14 27.45
N LEU A 614 2.54 -47.36 26.82
CA LEU A 614 1.14 -47.05 27.22
C LEU A 614 0.82 -46.67 28.69
N LYS A 615 0.45 -45.39 28.89
CA LYS A 615 -0.85 -45.04 29.54
C LYS A 615 -1.27 -43.57 29.39
N ALA A 616 -2.57 -43.38 29.20
CA ALA A 616 -3.34 -42.17 29.47
C ALA A 616 -4.65 -42.61 30.17
N PRO A 617 -5.51 -41.71 30.71
CA PRO A 617 -5.35 -40.27 30.93
C PRO A 617 -5.61 -39.86 32.40
N ALA A 618 -5.44 -38.58 32.73
CA ALA A 618 -6.13 -37.93 33.86
C ALA A 618 -6.41 -36.45 33.54
N GLN A 619 -7.59 -35.96 33.90
CA GLN A 619 -7.92 -34.53 33.96
C GLN A 619 -7.47 -33.99 35.32
N ASP A 620 -7.10 -32.71 35.42
CA ASP A 620 -7.29 -31.97 36.68
C ASP A 620 -7.29 -30.44 36.50
N ASP A 621 -7.79 -29.76 37.53
CA ASP A 621 -8.42 -28.44 37.44
C ASP A 621 -7.51 -27.19 37.43
N LEU A 622 -8.11 -26.09 36.97
CA LEU A 622 -7.59 -24.73 37.10
C LEU A 622 -7.49 -24.29 38.57
N LYS A 623 -6.26 -24.06 39.07
CA LYS A 623 -6.00 -23.26 40.26
C LYS A 623 -5.30 -21.95 39.92
N ALA A 624 -5.75 -20.87 40.54
CA ALA A 624 -5.10 -19.56 40.50
C ALA A 624 -4.26 -19.33 41.78
N PRO A 625 -3.11 -18.63 41.68
CA PRO A 625 -2.58 -17.76 42.72
C PRO A 625 -3.06 -16.31 42.45
N ALA A 626 -3.70 -15.61 43.38
CA ALA A 626 -3.24 -15.10 44.68
C ALA A 626 -2.61 -13.70 44.55
N GLN A 627 -3.08 -12.78 45.41
CA GLN A 627 -2.70 -11.36 45.44
C GLN A 627 -1.38 -11.17 46.18
N ASP A 628 -0.61 -10.15 45.80
CA ASP A 628 0.32 -9.45 46.69
C ASP A 628 0.18 -7.94 46.47
N ASP A 629 -0.10 -7.22 47.55
CA ASP A 629 -0.03 -5.75 47.60
C ASP A 629 1.44 -5.30 47.74
N LEU A 630 1.77 -4.08 47.29
CA LEU A 630 2.24 -3.00 48.19
C LEU A 630 2.71 -1.72 47.48
N LYS A 631 2.16 -0.60 47.98
CA LYS A 631 2.78 0.74 48.14
C LYS A 631 3.10 1.60 46.91
N ALA A 632 2.22 2.58 46.72
CA ALA A 632 2.57 3.89 46.17
C ALA A 632 3.62 4.63 47.03
N SER A 633 4.37 5.54 46.41
CA SER A 633 5.14 6.60 47.08
C SER A 633 4.90 7.92 46.35
N ASN A 634 4.59 8.97 47.10
CA ASN A 634 4.29 10.30 46.57
C ASN A 634 5.53 11.03 46.04
N MET A 635 5.41 11.70 44.89
CA MET A 635 6.07 12.99 44.68
C MET A 635 5.06 14.03 44.18
N GLN A 636 4.62 14.85 45.14
CA GLN A 636 4.25 16.27 45.06
C GLN A 636 3.57 16.81 43.79
N ALA A 637 2.35 17.31 44.00
CA ALA A 637 1.69 18.23 43.09
C ALA A 637 2.29 19.65 43.19
N ASN A 638 2.38 20.34 42.04
CA ASN A 638 2.05 21.76 41.93
C ASN A 638 1.83 22.13 40.46
N ASP A 639 0.56 22.21 40.06
CA ASP A 639 -0.07 23.45 39.59
C ASP A 639 -1.44 23.14 38.99
N LYS A 640 -2.50 23.44 39.75
CA LYS A 640 -3.88 23.42 39.24
C LYS A 640 -4.15 24.74 38.53
N GLN A 641 -4.02 24.77 37.20
CA GLN A 641 -4.83 25.67 36.39
C GLN A 641 -6.16 24.98 36.05
N HIS A 642 -7.25 25.75 36.13
CA HIS A 642 -8.63 25.25 36.10
C HIS A 642 -8.95 24.34 34.90
N ILE A 643 -9.10 23.03 35.16
CA ILE A 643 -9.88 22.15 34.30
C ILE A 643 -11.31 22.15 34.84
N ASN A 644 -12.27 22.44 33.97
CA ASN A 644 -13.71 22.43 34.30
C ASN A 644 -14.14 20.99 34.70
N PRO A 645 -14.84 20.76 35.83
CA PRO A 645 -15.22 19.41 36.27
C PRO A 645 -16.01 18.59 35.24
N GLN A 646 -16.67 19.24 34.29
CA GLN A 646 -17.35 18.57 33.16
C GLN A 646 -16.36 17.83 32.25
N ASN A 647 -15.22 18.44 31.92
CA ASN A 647 -14.22 17.87 31.00
C ASN A 647 -13.54 16.60 31.55
N GLU A 648 -13.42 16.46 32.87
CA GLU A 648 -12.93 15.20 33.47
C GLU A 648 -13.94 14.06 33.34
N GLY A 649 -15.24 14.35 33.44
CA GLY A 649 -16.31 13.37 33.22
C GLY A 649 -16.34 12.91 31.76
N ASP A 650 -16.26 13.85 30.82
CA ASP A 650 -16.26 13.56 29.39
C ASP A 650 -15.02 12.76 28.95
N LEU A 651 -13.83 13.10 29.47
CA LEU A 651 -12.59 12.37 29.17
C LEU A 651 -12.60 10.94 29.73
N LYS A 652 -13.08 10.75 30.97
CA LYS A 652 -13.25 9.41 31.58
C LYS A 652 -14.28 8.59 30.82
N SER A 653 -15.39 9.20 30.40
CA SER A 653 -16.42 8.54 29.59
C SER A 653 -15.90 8.11 28.22
N SER A 654 -15.13 8.96 27.53
CA SER A 654 -14.51 8.64 26.24
C SER A 654 -13.45 7.53 26.36
N GLN A 655 -12.62 7.53 27.41
CA GLN A 655 -11.66 6.44 27.67
C GLN A 655 -12.36 5.12 28.02
N HIS A 656 -13.45 5.16 28.77
CA HIS A 656 -14.29 4.00 29.10
C HIS A 656 -14.92 3.39 27.83
N GLN A 657 -15.52 4.22 26.96
CA GLN A 657 -16.08 3.79 25.66
C GLN A 657 -15.02 3.17 24.73
N ASN A 658 -13.84 3.77 24.61
CA ASN A 658 -12.77 3.22 23.77
C ASN A 658 -12.27 1.86 24.26
N ARG A 659 -12.19 1.64 25.58
CA ARG A 659 -11.81 0.34 26.16
C ARG A 659 -12.86 -0.74 25.89
N ILE A 660 -14.15 -0.39 26.03
CA ILE A 660 -15.28 -1.28 25.69
C ILE A 660 -15.20 -1.68 24.22
N LYS A 661 -14.99 -0.72 23.31
CA LYS A 661 -14.87 -0.96 21.87
C LYS A 661 -13.78 -1.99 21.55
N VAL A 662 -12.55 -1.78 21.99
CA VAL A 662 -11.41 -2.70 21.72
C VAL A 662 -11.64 -4.12 22.26
N SER A 663 -12.34 -4.27 23.39
CA SER A 663 -12.73 -5.58 23.92
C SER A 663 -13.79 -6.26 23.05
N MET A 664 -14.81 -5.50 22.62
CA MET A 664 -15.91 -6.00 21.79
C MET A 664 -15.48 -6.37 20.38
N ASP A 665 -14.63 -5.58 19.74
CA ASP A 665 -14.12 -5.83 18.39
C ASP A 665 -13.42 -7.21 18.32
N LYS A 666 -12.57 -7.53 19.32
CA LYS A 666 -11.89 -8.84 19.45
C LYS A 666 -12.81 -10.01 19.78
N ILE A 667 -13.94 -9.76 20.44
CA ILE A 667 -14.95 -10.80 20.69
C ILE A 667 -15.73 -11.07 19.40
N ASN A 668 -16.09 -10.03 18.63
CA ASN A 668 -16.73 -10.20 17.32
C ASN A 668 -15.84 -11.00 16.37
N GLU A 669 -14.58 -10.60 16.17
CA GLU A 669 -13.59 -11.27 15.32
C GLU A 669 -13.47 -12.78 15.62
N ALA A 670 -13.44 -13.16 16.91
CA ALA A 670 -13.39 -14.56 17.33
C ALA A 670 -14.67 -15.35 17.03
N LEU A 671 -15.83 -14.69 17.02
CA LEU A 671 -17.13 -15.29 16.70
C LEU A 671 -17.42 -15.33 15.20
N ASP A 672 -16.93 -14.35 14.44
CA ASP A 672 -17.00 -14.32 12.98
C ASP A 672 -16.10 -15.43 12.38
N SER A 673 -14.92 -15.65 12.97
CA SER A 673 -14.08 -16.82 12.69
C SER A 673 -14.81 -18.14 12.94
N LEU A 674 -15.59 -18.24 14.03
CA LEU A 674 -16.43 -19.42 14.30
C LEU A 674 -17.57 -19.56 13.29
N ALA A 675 -18.26 -18.47 12.96
CA ALA A 675 -19.37 -18.48 11.99
C ALA A 675 -18.89 -18.92 10.60
N SER A 676 -17.77 -18.36 10.12
CA SER A 676 -17.12 -18.76 8.87
C SER A 676 -16.74 -20.24 8.87
N ARG A 677 -16.10 -20.72 9.95
CA ARG A 677 -15.71 -22.14 10.06
C ARG A 677 -16.90 -23.09 10.13
N ILE A 678 -18.05 -22.66 10.65
CA ILE A 678 -19.32 -23.42 10.62
C ILE A 678 -19.88 -23.49 9.19
N GLY A 679 -19.83 -22.39 8.44
CA GLY A 679 -20.28 -22.34 7.04
C GLY A 679 -19.52 -23.28 6.11
N GLN A 680 -18.28 -23.61 6.45
CA GLN A 680 -17.42 -24.55 5.70
C GLN A 680 -17.69 -26.04 6.01
N VAL A 681 -18.55 -26.37 6.99
CA VAL A 681 -18.84 -27.77 7.35
C VAL A 681 -19.92 -28.34 6.45
N ASN A 682 -19.65 -29.49 5.81
CA ASN A 682 -20.63 -30.20 5.00
C ASN A 682 -21.79 -30.75 5.87
N GLN A 683 -22.91 -30.02 5.87
CA GLN A 683 -24.11 -30.32 6.66
C GLN A 683 -24.77 -31.66 6.30
N HIS A 684 -24.58 -32.16 5.07
CA HIS A 684 -25.10 -33.47 4.67
C HIS A 684 -24.27 -34.63 5.24
N GLN A 685 -23.00 -34.39 5.59
CA GLN A 685 -22.09 -35.40 6.14
C GLN A 685 -22.09 -35.42 7.67
N PHE A 686 -22.23 -34.27 8.33
CA PHE A 686 -22.17 -34.15 9.80
C PHE A 686 -23.34 -33.31 10.38
N PRO A 687 -24.62 -33.70 10.18
CA PRO A 687 -25.77 -32.89 10.57
C PRO A 687 -25.85 -32.61 12.08
N GLU A 688 -25.56 -33.60 12.94
CA GLU A 688 -25.52 -33.43 14.40
C GLU A 688 -24.42 -32.43 14.83
N ALA A 689 -23.26 -32.48 14.18
CA ALA A 689 -22.14 -31.59 14.47
C ALA A 689 -22.43 -30.16 14.00
N VAL A 690 -23.03 -29.96 12.83
CA VAL A 690 -23.46 -28.62 12.37
C VAL A 690 -24.52 -28.04 13.31
N GLU A 691 -25.52 -28.82 13.72
CA GLU A 691 -26.53 -28.38 14.70
C GLU A 691 -25.87 -27.99 16.04
N LYS A 692 -24.91 -28.78 16.52
CA LYS A 692 -24.14 -28.48 17.73
C LYS A 692 -23.26 -27.24 17.60
N ALA A 693 -22.65 -27.00 16.43
CA ALA A 693 -21.81 -25.84 16.19
C ALA A 693 -22.65 -24.55 16.05
N GLN A 694 -23.81 -24.62 15.39
CA GLN A 694 -24.78 -23.52 15.34
C GLN A 694 -25.32 -23.18 16.74
N LYS A 695 -25.63 -24.19 17.57
CA LYS A 695 -26.01 -23.98 18.98
C LYS A 695 -24.88 -23.36 19.81
N LEU A 696 -23.62 -23.73 19.55
CA LEU A 696 -22.46 -23.10 20.17
C LEU A 696 -22.34 -21.62 19.78
N LEU A 697 -22.39 -21.30 18.48
CA LEU A 697 -22.32 -19.93 17.98
C LEU A 697 -23.46 -19.06 18.54
N LEU A 698 -24.68 -19.60 18.64
CA LEU A 698 -25.81 -18.93 19.26
C LEU A 698 -25.54 -18.63 20.75
N ALA A 699 -25.13 -19.64 21.53
CA ALA A 699 -24.86 -19.48 22.96
C ALA A 699 -23.72 -18.49 23.24
N LEU A 700 -22.67 -18.48 22.41
CA LEU A 700 -21.59 -17.51 22.51
C LEU A 700 -22.03 -16.08 22.13
N ASN A 701 -22.88 -15.93 21.11
CA ASN A 701 -23.47 -14.63 20.77
C ASN A 701 -24.42 -14.10 21.86
N THR A 702 -25.19 -14.98 22.51
CA THR A 702 -25.97 -14.60 23.71
C THR A 702 -25.06 -14.16 24.85
N ALA A 703 -23.98 -14.90 25.13
CA ALA A 703 -22.99 -14.51 26.14
C ALA A 703 -22.36 -13.15 25.82
N ARG A 704 -22.00 -12.89 24.56
CA ARG A 704 -21.48 -11.61 24.06
C ARG A 704 -22.49 -10.48 24.27
N GLN A 705 -23.76 -10.69 23.93
CA GLN A 705 -24.79 -9.67 24.10
C GLN A 705 -24.97 -9.31 25.58
N THR A 706 -25.14 -10.31 26.47
CA THR A 706 -25.25 -10.07 27.92
C THR A 706 -23.99 -9.43 28.52
N TYR A 707 -22.81 -9.70 27.96
CA TYR A 707 -21.57 -9.03 28.34
C TYR A 707 -21.60 -7.55 27.91
N SER A 708 -21.92 -7.27 26.64
CA SER A 708 -22.03 -5.93 26.07
C SER A 708 -23.03 -5.05 26.81
N GLU A 709 -24.19 -5.58 27.18
CA GLU A 709 -25.22 -4.86 27.93
C GLU A 709 -24.74 -4.48 29.34
N LYS A 710 -24.00 -5.38 30.00
CA LYS A 710 -23.51 -5.18 31.38
C LYS A 710 -22.28 -4.26 31.48
N ILE A 711 -21.43 -4.20 30.46
CA ILE A 711 -20.23 -3.35 30.47
C ILE A 711 -20.47 -1.89 30.06
N GLN A 712 -21.69 -1.53 29.64
CA GLN A 712 -22.06 -0.14 29.31
C GLN A 712 -22.42 0.71 30.54
N ASP A 713 -22.60 0.10 31.70
CA ASP A 713 -22.77 0.82 32.97
C ASP A 713 -21.41 1.32 33.48
N MET A 714 -21.32 2.63 33.76
CA MET A 714 -20.07 3.27 34.18
C MET A 714 -19.54 2.76 35.53
N ASP A 715 -20.42 2.28 36.41
CA ASP A 715 -20.06 1.73 37.73
C ASP A 715 -19.93 0.19 37.72
N CYS A 716 -19.86 -0.43 36.53
CA CYS A 716 -19.88 -1.88 36.41
C CYS A 716 -18.60 -2.57 36.91
N ASN A 717 -18.77 -3.72 37.58
CA ASN A 717 -17.63 -4.54 38.01
C ASN A 717 -17.13 -5.40 36.83
N PHE A 718 -16.23 -4.84 36.02
CA PHE A 718 -15.61 -5.50 34.86
C PHE A 718 -15.00 -6.88 35.18
N GLU A 719 -14.47 -7.08 36.39
CA GLU A 719 -13.85 -8.35 36.80
C GLU A 719 -14.92 -9.42 37.03
N GLN A 720 -16.03 -9.08 37.69
CA GLN A 720 -17.17 -9.97 37.90
C GLN A 720 -17.90 -10.27 36.58
N ILE A 721 -18.15 -9.25 35.76
CA ILE A 721 -18.83 -9.38 34.46
C ILE A 721 -17.96 -10.19 33.49
N GLY A 722 -16.65 -9.95 33.47
CA GLY A 722 -15.68 -10.72 32.71
C GLY A 722 -15.56 -12.18 33.17
N ARG A 723 -15.64 -12.45 34.49
CA ARG A 723 -15.73 -13.82 35.02
C ARG A 723 -17.02 -14.52 34.56
N GLN A 724 -18.17 -13.85 34.61
CA GLN A 724 -19.44 -14.39 34.13
C GLN A 724 -19.40 -14.72 32.63
N PHE A 725 -18.88 -13.82 31.79
CA PHE A 725 -18.72 -14.07 30.35
C PHE A 725 -17.81 -15.28 30.08
N LYS A 726 -16.63 -15.35 30.70
CA LYS A 726 -15.72 -16.49 30.55
C LYS A 726 -16.37 -17.81 30.99
N GLN A 727 -17.15 -17.80 32.06
CA GLN A 727 -17.90 -18.99 32.52
C GLN A 727 -18.96 -19.42 31.50
N SER A 728 -19.76 -18.49 30.96
CA SER A 728 -20.74 -18.77 29.90
C SER A 728 -20.09 -19.32 28.64
N CYS A 729 -18.99 -18.71 28.17
CA CYS A 729 -18.25 -19.18 27.00
C CYS A 729 -17.64 -20.56 27.23
N LYS A 730 -17.03 -20.80 28.39
CA LYS A 730 -16.49 -22.11 28.75
C LYS A 730 -17.58 -23.18 28.80
N ALA A 731 -18.71 -22.91 29.45
CA ALA A 731 -19.84 -23.85 29.52
C ALA A 731 -20.41 -24.19 28.13
N ALA A 732 -20.56 -23.19 27.25
CA ALA A 732 -21.01 -23.40 25.88
C ALA A 732 -20.02 -24.26 25.07
N ILE A 733 -18.72 -23.93 25.14
CA ILE A 733 -17.67 -24.67 24.45
C ILE A 733 -17.57 -26.11 24.98
N ASP A 734 -17.54 -26.31 26.29
CA ASP A 734 -17.45 -27.65 26.90
C ASP A 734 -18.68 -28.52 26.59
N ALA A 735 -19.88 -27.93 26.44
CA ALA A 735 -21.11 -28.64 26.04
C ALA A 735 -21.17 -29.02 24.54
N ALA A 736 -20.37 -28.36 23.70
CA ALA A 736 -20.26 -28.64 22.27
C ALA A 736 -19.03 -29.54 21.93
N LYS A 737 -17.94 -29.40 22.69
CA LYS A 737 -16.64 -30.03 22.45
C LYS A 737 -16.69 -31.56 22.24
N PRO A 738 -17.48 -32.36 22.97
CA PRO A 738 -17.52 -33.82 22.75
C PRO A 738 -17.98 -34.22 21.35
N VAL A 739 -18.91 -33.47 20.75
CA VAL A 739 -19.42 -33.75 19.39
C VAL A 739 -18.48 -33.12 18.36
N LEU A 740 -18.13 -31.85 18.52
CA LEU A 740 -17.31 -31.12 17.54
C LEU A 740 -15.86 -31.60 17.46
N ALA A 741 -15.29 -32.11 18.56
CA ALA A 741 -13.96 -32.74 18.53
C ALA A 741 -13.99 -34.14 17.91
N ARG A 742 -15.08 -34.92 18.12
CA ARG A 742 -15.26 -36.26 17.55
C ARG A 742 -15.51 -36.21 16.05
N ASP A 743 -16.42 -35.35 15.62
CA ASP A 743 -16.96 -35.37 14.26
C ASP A 743 -16.25 -34.42 13.29
N LEU A 744 -15.70 -33.30 13.80
CA LEU A 744 -15.05 -32.26 12.98
C LEU A 744 -13.58 -32.04 13.33
N ASN A 745 -13.01 -32.78 14.29
CA ASN A 745 -11.66 -32.59 14.83
C ASN A 745 -11.40 -31.18 15.41
N TRP A 746 -12.42 -30.46 15.88
CA TRP A 746 -12.30 -29.08 16.39
C TRP A 746 -11.77 -28.97 17.84
N GLY A 747 -11.28 -30.05 18.44
CA GLY A 747 -10.90 -30.08 19.87
C GLY A 747 -9.84 -29.05 20.28
N GLU A 748 -8.86 -28.80 19.40
CA GLU A 748 -7.80 -27.80 19.56
C GLU A 748 -8.28 -26.39 19.19
N TYR A 749 -9.00 -26.25 18.07
CA TYR A 749 -9.62 -25.01 17.62
C TYR A 749 -10.52 -24.38 18.70
N LEU A 750 -11.38 -25.19 19.33
CA LEU A 750 -12.24 -24.75 20.44
C LEU A 750 -11.44 -24.31 21.69
N GLY A 751 -10.26 -24.91 21.91
CA GLY A 751 -9.33 -24.47 22.95
C GLY A 751 -8.75 -23.08 22.64
N ASN A 752 -8.37 -22.83 21.39
CA ASN A 752 -7.87 -21.52 20.96
C ASN A 752 -8.97 -20.45 20.95
N LEU A 753 -10.19 -20.78 20.50
CA LEU A 753 -11.35 -19.90 20.59
C LEU A 753 -11.59 -19.42 22.03
N MET A 754 -11.53 -20.34 23.00
CA MET A 754 -11.66 -19.99 24.43
C MET A 754 -10.51 -19.08 24.91
N LYS A 755 -9.27 -19.29 24.46
CA LYS A 755 -8.13 -18.39 24.76
C LYS A 755 -8.36 -16.99 24.20
N SER A 756 -8.81 -16.86 22.95
CA SER A 756 -9.09 -15.56 22.31
C SER A 756 -10.19 -14.79 23.03
N LEU A 757 -11.32 -15.45 23.32
CA LEU A 757 -12.42 -14.86 24.10
C LEU A 757 -11.99 -14.46 25.53
N ALA A 758 -11.13 -15.26 26.17
CA ALA A 758 -10.58 -14.92 27.49
C ALA A 758 -9.61 -13.73 27.44
N ASN A 759 -8.74 -13.66 26.43
CA ASN A 759 -7.76 -12.58 26.22
C ASN A 759 -8.45 -11.23 25.95
N ALA A 760 -9.52 -11.21 25.14
CA ALA A 760 -10.29 -10.00 24.88
C ALA A 760 -10.80 -9.36 26.19
N VAL A 761 -11.43 -10.15 27.04
CA VAL A 761 -11.93 -9.70 28.35
C VAL A 761 -10.81 -9.30 29.33
N ILE A 762 -9.63 -9.95 29.29
CA ILE A 762 -8.47 -9.54 30.10
C ILE A 762 -7.99 -8.14 29.70
N SER A 763 -8.01 -7.82 28.40
CA SER A 763 -7.61 -6.49 27.91
C SER A 763 -8.52 -5.36 28.40
N LEU A 764 -9.77 -5.65 28.77
CA LEU A 764 -10.68 -4.67 29.37
C LEU A 764 -10.32 -4.34 30.82
N VAL A 765 -9.79 -5.31 31.58
CA VAL A 765 -9.48 -5.17 33.02
C VAL A 765 -8.04 -4.67 33.27
N SER A 766 -7.12 -4.93 32.34
CA SER A 766 -5.68 -4.66 32.51
C SER A 766 -5.30 -3.21 32.16
N PHE A 767 -4.71 -2.47 33.09
CA PHE A 767 -4.16 -1.14 32.80
C PHE A 767 -2.83 -1.24 32.03
N GLY A 768 -2.80 -0.77 30.78
CA GLY A 768 -1.59 -0.22 30.16
C GLY A 768 -0.47 -1.16 29.69
N GLN A 769 -0.65 -2.48 29.69
CA GLN A 769 0.31 -3.41 29.06
C GLN A 769 -0.39 -4.42 28.14
N VAL A 770 -0.04 -4.38 26.86
CA VAL A 770 -0.51 -5.36 25.86
C VAL A 770 0.49 -6.51 25.79
N ASN A 771 0.25 -7.56 26.57
CA ASN A 771 0.85 -8.88 26.37
C ASN A 771 -0.26 -9.91 26.15
N THR A 772 -0.13 -10.73 25.12
CA THR A 772 -1.04 -11.86 24.83
C THR A 772 -0.82 -12.97 25.84
N PHE A 773 -1.64 -13.03 26.89
CA PHE A 773 -1.48 -13.95 28.02
C PHE A 773 -1.63 -15.45 27.67
N PHE A 774 -2.27 -15.79 26.56
CA PHE A 774 -2.39 -17.17 26.08
C PHE A 774 -2.20 -17.26 24.56
N THR A 775 -1.19 -18.03 24.12
CA THR A 775 -0.87 -18.25 22.70
C THR A 775 -1.75 -19.36 22.09
N PRO A 776 -2.31 -19.17 20.88
CA PRO A 776 -2.97 -20.24 20.12
C PRO A 776 -1.98 -21.30 19.60
N THR A 777 -2.46 -22.51 19.32
CA THR A 777 -1.66 -23.64 18.78
C THR A 777 -2.21 -24.05 17.39
N LYS A 778 -1.35 -24.23 16.37
CA LYS A 778 -1.75 -24.57 14.98
C LYS A 778 -2.37 -25.97 14.89
N SER A 779 -3.41 -26.17 14.07
CA SER A 779 -4.18 -27.42 14.07
C SER A 779 -3.72 -28.43 13.02
N LYS A 780 -3.74 -29.72 13.38
CA LYS A 780 -3.35 -30.83 12.48
C LYS A 780 -4.18 -30.93 11.19
N SER A 781 -5.37 -30.34 11.16
CA SER A 781 -6.23 -30.35 9.98
C SER A 781 -5.71 -29.44 8.86
N GLU A 782 -5.06 -28.32 9.20
CA GLU A 782 -4.46 -27.40 8.22
C GLU A 782 -3.31 -28.10 7.49
N THR A 783 -2.45 -28.80 8.25
CA THR A 783 -1.33 -29.61 7.71
C THR A 783 -1.79 -30.77 6.81
N ALA A 784 -3.01 -31.27 7.00
CA ALA A 784 -3.57 -32.36 6.19
C ALA A 784 -4.23 -31.89 4.88
N VAL A 785 -4.74 -30.65 4.85
CA VAL A 785 -5.32 -30.06 3.63
C VAL A 785 -4.20 -29.72 2.64
N GLU A 786 -3.10 -29.12 3.08
CA GLU A 786 -1.92 -28.86 2.23
C GLU A 786 -1.34 -30.15 1.60
N GLN A 787 -1.39 -31.27 2.33
CA GLN A 787 -0.96 -32.58 1.85
C GLN A 787 -1.95 -33.23 0.86
N ALA A 788 -3.23 -32.89 0.91
CA ALA A 788 -4.24 -33.38 -0.04
C ALA A 788 -4.21 -32.57 -1.35
N GLU A 789 -4.06 -31.25 -1.26
CA GLU A 789 -3.98 -30.35 -2.42
C GLU A 789 -2.73 -30.63 -3.28
N THR A 790 -1.60 -30.95 -2.65
CA THR A 790 -0.37 -31.37 -3.36
C THR A 790 -0.50 -32.74 -4.05
N HIS A 791 -1.44 -33.60 -3.66
CA HIS A 791 -1.67 -34.89 -4.33
C HIS A 791 -2.55 -34.75 -5.58
N ILE A 792 -3.60 -33.93 -5.53
CA ILE A 792 -4.54 -33.69 -6.64
C ILE A 792 -3.87 -32.99 -7.83
N LEU A 793 -2.88 -32.13 -7.56
CA LEU A 793 -2.05 -31.46 -8.58
C LEU A 793 -1.10 -32.39 -9.36
N ASN A 794 -0.88 -33.63 -8.88
CA ASN A 794 -0.02 -34.60 -9.54
C ASN A 794 -0.78 -35.61 -10.41
N ASP A 795 -1.95 -36.09 -9.97
CA ASP A 795 -2.77 -37.05 -10.74
C ASP A 795 -3.44 -36.44 -11.98
N SER A 796 -3.56 -35.10 -12.03
CA SER A 796 -4.08 -34.35 -13.17
C SER A 796 -3.10 -34.23 -14.36
N LYS A 797 -1.87 -34.76 -14.24
CA LYS A 797 -0.86 -34.80 -15.31
C LYS A 797 -0.70 -36.14 -16.03
N THR A 798 -1.41 -37.20 -15.60
CA THR A 798 -1.12 -38.59 -16.01
C THR A 798 -2.25 -39.32 -16.75
N ASN A 799 -3.41 -38.70 -17.00
CA ASN A 799 -4.51 -39.34 -17.74
C ASN A 799 -5.18 -38.41 -18.77
N LEU A 800 -4.74 -38.49 -20.03
CA LEU A 800 -5.54 -38.85 -21.21
C LEU A 800 -4.59 -39.03 -22.43
N PRO A 801 -4.98 -39.82 -23.46
CA PRO A 801 -4.06 -40.47 -24.42
C PRO A 801 -3.61 -39.62 -25.61
#